data_AF-A0A0U5MGW3-F1
#
_entry.id   AF-A0A0U5MGW3-F1
#
_cell.length_a   1.000
_cell.length_b   1.000
_cell.length_c   1.000
_cell.angle_alpha   90.00
_cell.angle_beta   90.00
_cell.angle_gamma   90.00
#
_symmetry.space_group_name_H-M   'P 1'
#
loop_
_entity.id
_entity.type
_entity.pdbx_description
1 polymer ?
#
loop_
_entity_poly.entity_id
_entity_poly.type
_entity_poly.pdbx_seq_one_letter_code
_entity_poly.pdbx_strand_id
1 'polypeptide(L)'
;MASDSDAASKNRDRLRFLRLDDKAVSAIKAVRPLVEGSLPAIADSFYSHLMEWPNLQSLLGGGARIGHLKQTQQAHWSALFSGRFDEDYFLRAVAIGATHERIGLEINWYLGGYCFVLEKLIAELHGKCDKARFPEAVGAVLRAAFLDMDLAISTYIEHGEAGKMKREMLALSDTVDREVALTVGDIEKQVKRLIEGARELTGVATELKSMAEAVAEAVSVTSDNVQSVAGATEALEETSRQISAKVHGTSRLTDAAQHKMETAAATVDGLKDATGRIRDVVRLIQSIAGQTRMLALNATIEAARAGEMGKGFAVVADEVKRLAKLTEDGIRGVNAQAHAIGQATDETVAMVEEVTASIQDINTIAQEVNHASEMQLSATADIKGNAGQAADHTGTVHGHAQSVLMQAERTGITAQRVNELSMVVNRDVGDLQRRLGIILRSSAAGDRRAVPRVALGLAFSGRIGPREIKGHTGDLASKGVVLAGLNDPSLVGQGGTLDLEGIGSLGCDAVGASVLGLHVRFREVPPEALAAIAAAQAKARAEERLYIELVQGVASGVIGAFEAALKSGEITEADMFDTHYEPIPDTSPQQFMACHTGLTDRVVHQFTETVLDKDPRIVICCVADRNGYIGTHNKKYSQPQKPGETVWNAGNSRNRRIFDDRAGLVAARNVQPYFVQTYPRDMGGGNFVVLKEFDSPIAIRGKHWGAVRLAIKP
;
A
#
# COMPACT_ATOMS: atom_id res chain seq x y z
N MET A 1 18.25 14.13 -42.00
CA MET A 1 17.53 13.63 -43.19
C MET A 1 16.13 14.23 -43.34
N ALA A 2 15.22 14.14 -42.35
CA ALA A 2 13.90 14.79 -42.47
C ALA A 2 13.94 16.35 -42.36
N SER A 3 14.92 16.90 -41.64
CA SER A 3 15.13 18.35 -41.46
C SER A 3 15.51 19.08 -42.75
N ASP A 4 16.36 18.47 -43.57
CA ASP A 4 16.97 19.13 -44.73
C ASP A 4 15.96 19.30 -45.87
N SER A 5 15.01 18.36 -46.01
CA SER A 5 13.93 18.47 -47.00
C SER A 5 12.91 19.57 -46.66
N ASP A 6 12.67 19.83 -45.37
CA ASP A 6 11.71 20.84 -44.89
C ASP A 6 12.30 22.26 -45.05
N ALA A 7 13.60 22.42 -44.79
CA ALA A 7 14.33 23.67 -45.00
C ALA A 7 14.41 24.03 -46.50
N ALA A 8 14.73 23.07 -47.36
CA ALA A 8 14.75 23.27 -48.81
C ALA A 8 13.37 23.64 -49.37
N SER A 9 12.29 23.07 -48.82
CA SER A 9 10.92 23.42 -49.20
C SER A 9 10.58 24.87 -48.81
N LYS A 10 10.87 25.27 -47.57
CA LYS A 10 10.61 26.63 -47.07
C LYS A 10 11.35 27.70 -47.86
N ASN A 11 12.60 27.44 -48.23
CA ASN A 11 13.40 28.39 -49.01
C ASN A 11 12.83 28.59 -50.42
N ARG A 12 12.31 27.53 -51.07
CA ARG A 12 11.61 27.65 -52.36
C ARG A 12 10.35 28.51 -52.26
N ASP A 13 9.56 28.33 -51.19
CA ASP A 13 8.34 29.12 -50.97
C ASP A 13 8.65 30.61 -50.74
N ARG A 14 9.73 30.92 -50.00
CA ARG A 14 10.20 32.30 -49.78
C ARG A 14 10.56 32.99 -51.10
N LEU A 15 11.36 32.33 -51.95
CA LEU A 15 11.73 32.87 -53.26
C LEU A 15 10.50 33.12 -54.13
N ARG A 16 9.55 32.17 -54.14
CA ARG A 16 8.29 32.30 -54.90
C ARG A 16 7.44 33.46 -54.39
N PHE A 17 7.27 33.59 -53.08
CA PHE A 17 6.47 34.66 -52.47
C PHE A 17 7.01 36.05 -52.78
N LEU A 18 8.34 36.21 -52.71
CA LEU A 18 9.03 37.46 -53.03
C LEU A 18 9.12 37.73 -54.54
N ARG A 19 8.66 36.81 -55.38
CA ARG A 19 8.75 36.88 -56.85
C ARG A 19 10.19 37.02 -57.32
N LEU A 20 11.09 36.26 -56.69
CA LEU A 20 12.49 36.13 -57.10
C LEU A 20 12.61 35.05 -58.17
N ASP A 21 11.99 35.31 -59.32
CA ASP A 21 12.10 34.50 -60.54
C ASP A 21 13.34 34.88 -61.37
N ASP A 22 13.57 34.18 -62.50
CA ASP A 22 14.73 34.43 -63.37
C ASP A 22 14.83 35.88 -63.86
N LYS A 23 13.68 36.56 -64.01
CA LYS A 23 13.64 37.97 -64.41
C LYS A 23 14.13 38.86 -63.26
N ALA A 24 13.65 38.63 -62.04
CA ALA A 24 14.11 39.36 -60.86
C ALA A 24 15.60 39.10 -60.59
N VAL A 25 16.07 37.86 -60.73
CA VAL A 25 17.50 37.51 -60.60
C VAL A 25 18.35 38.24 -61.65
N SER A 26 17.87 38.34 -62.89
CA SER A 26 18.54 39.09 -63.95
C SER A 26 18.60 40.58 -63.65
N ALA A 27 17.52 41.16 -63.12
CA ALA A 27 17.48 42.55 -62.69
C ALA A 27 18.45 42.83 -61.51
N ILE A 28 18.54 41.91 -60.55
CA ILE A 28 19.51 41.98 -59.43
C ILE A 28 20.95 41.99 -59.96
N LYS A 29 21.27 41.10 -60.92
CA LYS A 29 22.60 41.06 -61.57
C LYS A 29 22.91 42.35 -62.34
N ALA A 30 21.92 42.94 -63.00
CA ALA A 30 22.07 44.20 -63.72
C ALA A 30 22.28 45.41 -62.79
N VAL A 31 21.73 45.37 -61.57
CA VAL A 31 21.93 46.39 -60.54
C VAL A 31 23.35 46.37 -59.97
N ARG A 32 23.93 45.17 -59.80
CA ARG A 32 25.24 44.98 -59.16
C ARG A 32 26.33 45.98 -59.60
N PRO A 33 26.67 46.13 -60.90
CA PRO A 33 27.74 47.05 -61.33
C PRO A 33 27.43 48.52 -61.05
N LEU A 34 26.16 48.89 -60.87
CA LEU A 34 25.76 50.28 -60.57
C LEU A 34 26.03 50.65 -59.11
N VAL A 35 25.91 49.69 -58.20
CA VAL A 35 25.98 49.91 -56.75
C VAL A 35 27.28 49.41 -56.11
N GLU A 36 27.96 48.42 -56.72
CA GLU A 36 29.14 47.75 -56.13
C GLU A 36 30.29 48.73 -55.84
N GLY A 37 30.54 49.69 -56.74
CA GLY A 37 31.55 50.74 -56.52
C GLY A 37 31.22 51.72 -55.38
N SER A 38 29.95 51.81 -54.97
CA SER A 38 29.51 52.70 -53.89
C SER A 38 29.41 52.01 -52.53
N LEU A 39 29.48 50.68 -52.48
CA LEU A 39 29.41 49.90 -51.23
C LEU A 39 30.45 50.32 -50.18
N PRO A 40 31.72 50.65 -50.52
CA PRO A 40 32.69 51.12 -49.52
C PRO A 40 32.25 52.41 -48.84
N ALA A 41 31.79 53.40 -49.60
CA ALA A 41 31.33 54.68 -49.07
C ALA A 41 30.03 54.53 -48.25
N ILE A 42 29.12 53.66 -48.70
CA ILE A 42 27.88 53.35 -47.96
C ILE A 42 28.21 52.67 -46.63
N ALA A 43 29.15 51.70 -46.62
CA ALA A 43 29.59 51.05 -45.39
C ALA A 43 30.27 52.06 -44.44
N ASP A 44 31.10 52.97 -44.94
CA ASP A 44 31.71 54.03 -44.12
C ASP A 44 30.65 54.95 -43.47
N SER A 45 29.65 55.36 -44.25
CA SER A 45 28.54 56.18 -43.75
C SER A 45 27.68 55.40 -42.75
N PHE A 46 27.44 54.11 -42.99
CA PHE A 46 26.63 53.26 -42.12
C PHE A 46 27.29 53.08 -40.75
N TYR A 47 28.56 52.67 -40.70
CA TYR A 47 29.25 52.52 -39.40
C TYR A 47 29.47 53.86 -38.69
N SER A 48 29.66 54.96 -39.42
CA SER A 48 29.68 56.29 -38.81
C SER A 48 28.35 56.60 -38.11
N HIS A 49 27.23 56.32 -38.77
CA HIS A 49 25.89 56.48 -38.20
C HIS A 49 25.67 55.56 -36.99
N LEU A 50 26.08 54.29 -37.04
CA LEU A 50 25.96 53.38 -35.89
C LEU A 50 26.74 53.88 -34.66
N MET A 51 27.87 54.55 -34.87
CA MET A 51 28.70 55.09 -33.79
C MET A 51 28.10 56.31 -33.10
N GLU A 52 27.05 56.92 -33.66
CA GLU A 52 26.26 57.97 -33.00
C GLU A 52 25.41 57.41 -31.83
N TRP A 53 25.21 56.09 -31.80
CA TRP A 53 24.36 55.40 -30.83
C TRP A 53 25.20 54.63 -29.79
N PRO A 54 25.23 55.07 -28.51
CA PRO A 54 26.10 54.47 -27.48
C PRO A 54 25.90 52.96 -27.26
N ASN A 55 24.66 52.49 -27.38
CA ASN A 55 24.28 51.09 -27.26
C ASN A 55 24.77 50.21 -28.43
N LEU A 56 24.98 50.79 -29.63
CA LEU A 56 25.52 50.07 -30.78
C LEU A 56 27.05 50.14 -30.80
N GLN A 57 27.61 51.28 -30.38
CA GLN A 57 29.06 51.46 -30.22
C GLN A 57 29.67 50.37 -29.32
N SER A 58 29.01 50.03 -28.21
CA SER A 58 29.47 48.98 -27.29
C SER A 58 29.53 47.59 -27.93
N LEU A 59 28.62 47.28 -28.86
CA LEU A 59 28.57 46.01 -29.59
C LEU A 59 29.66 45.90 -30.67
N LEU A 60 30.00 47.04 -31.29
CA LEU A 60 30.93 47.12 -32.42
C LEU A 60 32.41 47.11 -32.01
N GLY A 61 32.74 47.62 -30.82
CA GLY A 61 34.12 47.67 -30.31
C GLY A 61 35.01 48.72 -31.01
N GLY A 62 36.33 48.48 -31.05
CA GLY A 62 37.32 49.45 -31.54
C GLY A 62 37.59 49.44 -33.06
N GLY A 63 38.39 50.41 -33.54
CA GLY A 63 38.57 50.71 -34.98
C GLY A 63 39.06 49.56 -35.88
N ALA A 64 39.95 48.69 -35.39
CA ALA A 64 40.44 47.55 -36.17
C ALA A 64 39.33 46.51 -36.45
N ARG A 65 38.40 46.33 -35.50
CA ARG A 65 37.23 45.45 -35.64
C ARG A 65 36.22 46.04 -36.62
N ILE A 66 35.98 47.35 -36.55
CA ILE A 66 35.10 48.07 -37.49
C ILE A 66 35.62 47.94 -38.93
N GLY A 67 36.93 48.03 -39.15
CA GLY A 67 37.52 47.82 -40.48
C GLY A 67 37.21 46.45 -41.07
N HIS A 68 37.34 45.39 -40.26
CA HIS A 68 36.96 44.04 -40.68
C HIS A 68 35.44 43.89 -40.91
N LEU A 69 34.62 44.46 -40.03
CA LEU A 69 33.16 44.43 -40.16
C LEU A 69 32.67 45.10 -41.46
N LYS A 70 33.26 46.25 -41.82
CA LYS A 70 33.01 46.93 -43.09
C LYS A 70 33.31 46.03 -44.30
N GLN A 71 34.46 45.36 -44.30
CA GLN A 71 34.84 44.44 -45.40
C GLN A 71 33.85 43.27 -45.51
N THR A 72 33.50 42.66 -44.38
CA THR A 72 32.55 41.54 -44.35
C THR A 72 31.15 41.96 -44.80
N GLN A 73 30.68 43.14 -44.37
CA GLN A 73 29.38 43.67 -44.78
C GLN A 73 29.35 44.00 -46.28
N GLN A 74 30.42 44.59 -46.83
CA GLN A 74 30.54 44.86 -48.27
C GLN A 74 30.52 43.56 -49.09
N ALA A 75 31.25 42.54 -48.64
CA ALA A 75 31.24 41.22 -49.29
C ALA A 75 29.84 40.58 -49.26
N HIS A 76 29.12 40.72 -48.15
CA HIS A 76 27.74 40.25 -48.02
C HIS A 76 26.77 40.95 -49.00
N TRP A 77 26.80 42.29 -49.07
CA TRP A 77 25.98 43.04 -50.03
C TRP A 77 26.35 42.73 -51.49
N SER A 78 27.64 42.57 -51.80
CA SER A 78 28.07 42.15 -53.14
C SER A 78 27.56 40.74 -53.49
N ALA A 79 27.58 39.81 -52.52
CA ALA A 79 27.04 38.47 -52.68
C ALA A 79 25.52 38.49 -52.91
N LEU A 80 24.78 39.33 -52.19
CA LEU A 80 23.34 39.52 -52.36
C LEU A 80 23.00 39.93 -53.81
N PHE A 81 23.75 40.88 -54.37
CA PHE A 81 23.56 41.35 -55.75
C PHE A 81 24.13 40.41 -56.83
N SER A 82 24.74 39.28 -56.45
CA SER A 82 25.14 38.24 -57.41
C SER A 82 23.95 37.49 -58.02
N GLY A 83 22.78 37.54 -57.37
CA GLY A 83 21.58 36.82 -57.76
C GLY A 83 21.70 35.30 -57.60
N ARG A 84 22.69 34.80 -56.85
CA ARG A 84 22.84 33.38 -56.50
C ARG A 84 22.20 33.12 -55.14
N PHE A 85 20.99 32.55 -55.16
CA PHE A 85 20.24 32.15 -53.97
C PHE A 85 20.29 30.62 -53.79
N ASP A 86 21.50 30.12 -53.59
CA ASP A 86 21.80 28.70 -53.36
C ASP A 86 21.89 28.38 -51.85
N GLU A 87 22.12 27.11 -51.53
CA GLU A 87 22.23 26.63 -50.14
C GLU A 87 23.31 27.38 -49.35
N ASP A 88 24.45 27.67 -49.99
CA ASP A 88 25.54 28.44 -49.39
C ASP A 88 25.10 29.86 -49.01
N TYR A 89 24.28 30.51 -49.84
CA TYR A 89 23.70 31.81 -49.50
C TYR A 89 22.76 31.71 -48.29
N PHE A 90 21.85 30.73 -48.28
CA PHE A 90 20.92 30.55 -47.17
C PHE A 90 21.64 30.28 -45.84
N LEU A 91 22.68 29.42 -45.84
CA LEU A 91 23.48 29.13 -44.65
C LEU A 91 24.20 30.38 -44.12
N ARG A 92 24.74 31.22 -45.01
CA ARG A 92 25.38 32.49 -44.61
C ARG A 92 24.38 33.47 -43.99
N ALA A 93 23.20 33.64 -44.59
CA ALA A 93 22.17 34.53 -44.07
C ALA A 93 21.69 34.09 -42.66
N VAL A 94 21.54 32.78 -42.44
CA VAL A 94 21.25 32.21 -41.12
C VAL A 94 22.40 32.48 -40.12
N ALA A 95 23.65 32.29 -40.53
CA ALA A 95 24.81 32.55 -39.67
C ALA A 95 24.91 34.03 -39.26
N ILE A 96 24.51 34.95 -40.14
CA ILE A 96 24.41 36.38 -39.87
C ILE A 96 23.34 36.65 -38.80
N GLY A 97 22.12 36.10 -38.96
CA GLY A 97 21.06 36.22 -37.95
C GLY A 97 21.48 35.68 -36.58
N ALA A 98 22.07 34.49 -36.54
CA ALA A 98 22.58 33.87 -35.31
C ALA A 98 23.70 34.70 -34.65
N THR A 99 24.57 35.33 -35.44
CA THR A 99 25.65 36.17 -34.90
C THR A 99 25.11 37.45 -34.27
N HIS A 100 24.13 38.10 -34.92
CA HIS A 100 23.53 39.33 -34.41
C HIS A 100 22.67 39.10 -33.16
N GLU A 101 21.95 37.97 -33.08
CA GLU A 101 21.26 37.54 -31.86
C GLU A 101 22.26 37.31 -30.72
N ARG A 102 23.35 36.57 -30.98
CA ARG A 102 24.36 36.23 -29.98
C ARG A 102 25.06 37.44 -29.37
N ILE A 103 25.24 38.51 -30.13
CA ILE A 103 25.82 39.76 -29.62
C ILE A 103 24.78 40.68 -28.97
N GLY A 104 23.50 40.29 -28.95
CA GLY A 104 22.44 41.09 -28.34
C GLY A 104 22.01 42.30 -29.18
N LEU A 105 22.20 42.28 -30.50
CA LEU A 105 21.67 43.33 -31.36
C LEU A 105 20.15 43.19 -31.46
N GLU A 106 19.39 44.16 -30.95
CA GLU A 106 17.93 44.13 -31.07
C GLU A 106 17.46 44.24 -32.54
N ILE A 107 16.33 43.60 -32.85
CA ILE A 107 15.80 43.47 -34.22
C ILE A 107 15.44 44.85 -34.82
N ASN A 108 14.98 45.80 -34.01
CA ASN A 108 14.72 47.20 -34.41
C ASN A 108 15.98 47.87 -35.01
N TRP A 109 17.15 47.70 -34.39
CA TRP A 109 18.43 48.25 -34.88
C TRP A 109 18.91 47.53 -36.13
N TYR A 110 18.71 46.21 -36.19
CA TYR A 110 19.00 45.42 -37.39
C TYR A 110 18.17 45.91 -38.59
N LEU A 111 16.84 46.03 -38.44
CA LEU A 111 15.94 46.56 -39.48
C LEU A 111 16.26 48.02 -39.85
N GLY A 112 16.56 48.86 -38.85
CA GLY A 112 17.00 50.24 -39.06
C GLY A 112 18.25 50.33 -39.92
N GLY A 113 19.20 49.41 -39.73
CA GLY A 113 20.40 49.36 -40.55
C GLY A 113 20.16 48.98 -42.02
N TYR A 114 19.23 48.06 -42.29
CA TYR A 114 18.80 47.80 -43.67
C TYR A 114 18.11 49.01 -44.28
N CYS A 115 17.26 49.72 -43.52
CA CYS A 115 16.62 50.95 -43.99
C CYS A 115 17.68 51.99 -44.43
N PHE A 116 18.70 52.21 -43.60
CA PHE A 116 19.80 53.12 -43.91
C PHE A 116 20.54 52.75 -45.20
N VAL A 117 20.93 51.48 -45.34
CA VAL A 117 21.67 51.01 -46.52
C VAL A 117 20.79 51.06 -47.77
N LEU A 118 19.51 50.68 -47.67
CA LEU A 118 18.55 50.74 -48.77
C LEU A 118 18.34 52.16 -49.27
N GLU A 119 18.22 53.15 -48.38
CA GLU A 119 18.11 54.56 -48.75
C GLU A 119 19.29 55.00 -49.64
N LYS A 120 20.52 54.66 -49.24
CA LYS A 120 21.73 55.02 -50.00
C LYS A 120 21.81 54.27 -51.32
N LEU A 121 21.47 52.99 -51.35
CA LEU A 121 21.44 52.20 -52.60
C LEU A 121 20.41 52.74 -53.60
N ILE A 122 19.23 53.15 -53.13
CA ILE A 122 18.20 53.75 -53.99
C ILE A 122 18.67 55.10 -54.53
N ALA A 123 19.32 55.93 -53.71
CA ALA A 123 19.91 57.19 -54.16
C ALA A 123 20.98 56.98 -55.25
N GLU A 124 21.86 55.99 -55.08
CA GLU A 124 22.86 55.62 -56.09
C GLU A 124 22.22 55.15 -57.40
N LEU A 125 21.16 54.33 -57.31
CA LEU A 125 20.41 53.89 -58.48
C LEU A 125 19.71 55.05 -59.18
N HIS A 126 19.19 56.04 -58.45
CA HIS A 126 18.54 57.21 -59.04
C HIS A 126 19.52 58.04 -59.88
N GLY A 127 20.78 58.13 -59.44
CA GLY A 127 21.83 58.84 -60.18
C GLY A 127 22.40 58.07 -61.38
N LYS A 128 22.29 56.73 -61.40
CA LYS A 128 23.00 55.87 -62.38
C LYS A 128 22.07 55.07 -63.30
N CYS A 129 20.77 55.01 -63.04
CA CYS A 129 19.81 54.23 -63.79
C CYS A 129 18.89 55.13 -64.61
N ASP A 130 18.58 54.74 -65.85
CA ASP A 130 17.61 55.45 -66.68
C ASP A 130 16.22 55.43 -66.04
N LYS A 131 15.45 56.51 -66.21
CA LYS A 131 14.09 56.66 -65.63
C LYS A 131 13.17 55.47 -65.93
N ALA A 132 13.31 54.83 -67.10
CA ALA A 132 12.52 53.68 -67.49
C ALA A 132 12.88 52.39 -66.74
N ARG A 133 14.16 52.24 -66.31
CA ARG A 133 14.68 51.04 -65.64
C ARG A 133 14.75 51.19 -64.12
N PHE A 134 14.70 52.42 -63.63
CA PHE A 134 14.79 52.73 -62.20
C PHE A 134 13.77 51.99 -61.33
N PRO A 135 12.46 51.90 -61.67
CA PRO A 135 11.49 51.16 -60.86
C PRO A 135 11.81 49.65 -60.74
N GLU A 136 12.30 49.05 -61.82
CA GLU A 136 12.68 47.63 -61.83
C GLU A 136 13.96 47.38 -61.02
N ALA A 137 14.94 48.27 -61.12
CA ALA A 137 16.16 48.24 -60.31
C ALA A 137 15.88 48.38 -58.81
N VAL A 138 15.02 49.33 -58.42
CA VAL A 138 14.58 49.49 -57.03
C VAL A 138 13.82 48.25 -56.55
N GLY A 139 12.91 47.71 -57.36
CA GLY A 139 12.18 46.47 -57.03
C GLY A 139 13.11 45.26 -56.85
N ALA A 140 14.18 45.16 -57.63
CA ALA A 140 15.20 44.12 -57.49
C ALA A 140 15.97 44.23 -56.17
N VAL A 141 16.44 45.43 -55.81
CA VAL A 141 17.13 45.68 -54.53
C VAL A 141 16.24 45.35 -53.34
N LEU A 142 14.98 45.83 -53.36
CA LEU A 142 14.04 45.58 -52.28
C LEU A 142 13.78 44.08 -52.10
N ARG A 143 13.47 43.34 -53.17
CA ARG A 143 13.21 41.88 -53.04
C ARG A 143 14.41 41.12 -52.50
N ALA A 144 15.63 41.45 -52.94
CA ALA A 144 16.84 40.82 -52.44
C ALA A 144 17.07 41.14 -50.96
N ALA A 145 16.96 42.41 -50.56
CA ALA A 145 17.16 42.82 -49.17
C ALA A 145 16.08 42.24 -48.22
N PHE A 146 14.83 42.15 -48.66
CA PHE A 146 13.76 41.54 -47.86
C PHE A 146 13.90 40.02 -47.72
N LEU A 147 14.42 39.30 -48.73
CA LEU A 147 14.79 37.89 -48.57
C LEU A 147 15.86 37.72 -47.49
N ASP A 148 16.91 38.55 -47.57
CA ASP A 148 18.05 38.52 -46.65
C ASP A 148 17.63 38.82 -45.20
N MET A 149 16.78 39.84 -45.01
CA MET A 149 16.17 40.16 -43.72
C MET A 149 15.28 39.03 -43.19
N ASP A 150 14.42 38.45 -44.02
CA ASP A 150 13.52 37.36 -43.63
C ASP A 150 14.29 36.13 -43.13
N LEU A 151 15.40 35.78 -43.80
CA LEU A 151 16.28 34.69 -43.40
C LEU A 151 16.93 34.95 -42.03
N ALA A 152 17.50 36.13 -41.83
CA ALA A 152 18.15 36.48 -40.56
C ALA A 152 17.14 36.60 -39.40
N ILE A 153 15.97 37.21 -39.63
CA ILE A 153 14.92 37.38 -38.61
C ILE A 153 14.31 36.03 -38.22
N SER A 154 14.19 35.10 -39.16
CA SER A 154 13.75 33.73 -38.85
C SER A 154 14.67 33.10 -37.80
N THR A 155 15.98 33.32 -37.90
CA THR A 155 16.95 32.84 -36.92
C THR A 155 16.81 33.53 -35.56
N TYR A 156 16.53 34.84 -35.52
CA TYR A 156 16.22 35.55 -34.28
C TYR A 156 15.03 34.95 -33.53
N ILE A 157 13.98 34.55 -34.26
CA ILE A 157 12.76 33.97 -33.67
C ILE A 157 13.03 32.54 -33.17
N GLU A 158 13.82 31.76 -33.91
CA GLU A 158 14.16 30.38 -33.55
C GLU A 158 15.18 30.27 -32.40
N HIS A 159 16.12 31.22 -32.31
CA HIS A 159 17.20 31.22 -31.33
C HIS A 159 16.98 32.15 -30.13
N GLY A 160 16.14 33.18 -30.25
CA GLY A 160 15.87 34.14 -29.18
C GLY A 160 15.20 33.54 -27.94
N GLU A 161 14.96 34.39 -26.94
CA GLU A 161 14.51 33.99 -25.59
C GLU A 161 13.27 33.08 -25.60
N ALA A 162 12.31 33.32 -26.49
CA ALA A 162 11.11 32.49 -26.61
C ALA A 162 11.42 31.05 -27.10
N GLY A 163 12.34 30.89 -28.05
CA GLY A 163 12.79 29.59 -28.55
C GLY A 163 13.64 28.85 -27.51
N LYS A 164 14.49 29.57 -26.78
CA LYS A 164 15.27 29.02 -25.65
C LYS A 164 14.37 28.56 -24.51
N MET A 165 13.43 29.42 -24.07
CA MET A 165 12.44 29.12 -23.03
C MET A 165 11.62 27.88 -23.40
N LYS A 166 11.18 27.75 -24.66
CA LYS A 166 10.47 26.55 -25.13
C LYS A 166 11.33 25.27 -24.99
N ARG A 167 12.62 25.32 -25.36
CA ARG A 167 13.52 24.16 -25.22
C ARG A 167 13.76 23.78 -23.76
N GLU A 168 13.98 24.77 -22.90
CA GLU A 168 14.16 24.55 -21.46
C GLU A 168 12.90 23.98 -20.82
N MET A 169 11.72 24.51 -21.17
CA MET A 169 10.43 24.00 -20.72
C MET A 169 10.18 22.55 -21.17
N LEU A 170 10.54 22.20 -22.40
CA LEU A 170 10.45 20.82 -22.90
C LEU A 170 11.40 19.87 -22.15
N ALA A 171 12.64 20.29 -21.92
CA ALA A 171 13.62 19.50 -21.16
C ALA A 171 13.20 19.30 -19.70
N LEU A 172 12.63 20.33 -19.07
CA LEU A 172 12.07 20.23 -17.73
C LEU A 172 10.85 19.29 -17.72
N SER A 173 9.96 19.41 -18.71
CA SER A 173 8.80 18.51 -18.86
C SER A 173 9.23 17.04 -18.97
N ASP A 174 10.25 16.73 -19.77
CA ASP A 174 10.83 15.38 -19.88
C ASP A 174 11.44 14.89 -18.55
N THR A 175 12.11 15.78 -17.83
CA THR A 175 12.72 15.44 -16.53
C THR A 175 11.64 15.12 -15.50
N VAL A 176 10.59 15.94 -15.42
CA VAL A 176 9.47 15.72 -14.51
C VAL A 176 8.72 14.43 -14.86
N ASP A 177 8.43 14.17 -16.14
CA ASP A 177 7.73 12.95 -16.56
C ASP A 177 8.54 11.68 -16.19
N ARG A 178 9.87 11.73 -16.36
CA ARG A 178 10.77 10.63 -15.97
C ARG A 178 10.83 10.42 -14.46
N GLU A 179 11.05 11.48 -13.68
CA GLU A 179 11.14 11.38 -12.21
C GLU A 179 9.82 10.91 -11.59
N VAL A 180 8.68 11.38 -12.11
CA VAL A 180 7.36 10.90 -11.70
C VAL A 180 7.20 9.42 -12.01
N ALA A 181 7.58 8.97 -13.22
CA ALA A 181 7.49 7.57 -13.60
C ALA A 181 8.36 6.66 -12.71
N LEU A 182 9.59 7.08 -12.39
CA LEU A 182 10.48 6.35 -11.49
C LEU A 182 9.90 6.26 -10.07
N THR A 183 9.46 7.40 -9.53
CA THR A 183 8.88 7.48 -8.18
C THR A 183 7.63 6.62 -8.06
N VAL A 184 6.73 6.67 -9.04
CA VAL A 184 5.53 5.82 -9.10
C VAL A 184 5.92 4.34 -9.13
N GLY A 185 6.87 3.95 -9.98
CA GLY A 185 7.34 2.57 -10.06
C GLY A 185 7.95 2.05 -8.75
N ASP A 186 8.60 2.91 -7.97
CA ASP A 186 9.12 2.54 -6.66
C ASP A 186 8.03 2.44 -5.59
N ILE A 187 7.02 3.31 -5.62
CA ILE A 187 5.84 3.19 -4.75
C ILE A 187 5.08 1.89 -5.05
N GLU A 188 4.87 1.54 -6.32
CA GLU A 188 4.22 0.28 -6.71
C GLU A 188 4.96 -0.95 -6.16
N LYS A 189 6.30 -0.96 -6.18
CA LYS A 189 7.10 -2.03 -5.57
C LYS A 189 6.92 -2.08 -4.06
N GLN A 190 6.89 -0.92 -3.38
CA GLN A 190 6.68 -0.85 -1.94
C GLN A 190 5.28 -1.35 -1.54
N VAL A 191 4.25 -0.97 -2.29
CA VAL A 191 2.88 -1.44 -2.11
C VAL A 191 2.78 -2.96 -2.25
N LYS A 192 3.46 -3.56 -3.24
CA LYS A 192 3.50 -5.03 -3.38
C LYS A 192 4.11 -5.70 -2.14
N ARG A 193 5.21 -5.16 -1.62
CA ARG A 193 5.82 -5.67 -0.37
C ARG A 193 4.89 -5.52 0.84
N LEU A 194 4.11 -4.44 0.92
CA LEU A 194 3.12 -4.27 1.99
C LEU A 194 1.99 -5.30 1.91
N ILE A 195 1.50 -5.59 0.70
CA ILE A 195 0.48 -6.63 0.47
C ILE A 195 1.01 -8.02 0.84
N GLU A 196 2.25 -8.34 0.46
CA GLU A 196 2.92 -9.59 0.84
C GLU A 196 3.08 -9.69 2.36
N GLY A 197 3.62 -8.65 3.01
CA GLY A 197 3.79 -8.61 4.46
C GLY A 197 2.46 -8.70 5.22
N ALA A 198 1.38 -8.09 4.70
CA ALA A 198 0.05 -8.23 5.27
C ALA A 198 -0.45 -9.69 5.21
N ARG A 199 -0.23 -10.39 4.09
CA ARG A 199 -0.59 -11.83 3.97
C ARG A 199 0.20 -12.70 4.94
N GLU A 200 1.49 -12.45 5.10
CA GLU A 200 2.33 -13.14 6.08
C GLU A 200 1.81 -12.92 7.50
N LEU A 201 1.47 -11.69 7.87
CA LEU A 201 0.88 -11.38 9.18
C LEU A 201 -0.47 -12.10 9.41
N THR A 202 -1.32 -12.22 8.40
CA THR A 202 -2.55 -13.02 8.49
C THR A 202 -2.24 -14.51 8.72
N GLY A 203 -1.21 -15.04 8.07
CA GLY A 203 -0.73 -16.41 8.28
C GLY A 203 -0.27 -16.63 9.72
N VAL A 204 0.62 -15.76 10.21
CA VAL A 204 1.13 -15.79 11.60
C VAL A 204 0.01 -15.67 12.62
N ALA A 205 -0.97 -14.78 12.40
CA ALA A 205 -2.13 -14.64 13.27
C ALA A 205 -2.96 -15.94 13.35
N THR A 206 -3.14 -16.62 12.21
CA THR A 206 -3.88 -17.89 12.16
C THR A 206 -3.15 -19.00 12.90
N GLU A 207 -1.83 -19.07 12.74
CA GLU A 207 -0.98 -20.04 13.43
C GLU A 207 -0.97 -19.82 14.95
N LEU A 208 -0.80 -18.56 15.39
CA LEU A 208 -0.87 -18.18 16.81
C LEU A 208 -2.21 -18.55 17.44
N LYS A 209 -3.32 -18.35 16.71
CA LYS A 209 -4.65 -18.74 17.18
C LYS A 209 -4.72 -20.25 17.42
N SER A 210 -4.28 -21.06 16.46
CA SER A 210 -4.28 -22.52 16.59
C SER A 210 -3.38 -23.00 17.73
N MET A 211 -2.20 -22.40 17.89
CA MET A 211 -1.30 -22.72 19.01
C MET A 211 -1.93 -22.38 20.36
N ALA A 212 -2.59 -21.24 20.49
CA ALA A 212 -3.23 -20.84 21.74
C ALA A 212 -4.44 -21.73 22.09
N GLU A 213 -5.21 -22.18 21.09
CA GLU A 213 -6.28 -23.19 21.27
C GLU A 213 -5.71 -24.52 21.77
N ALA A 214 -4.61 -25.01 21.18
CA ALA A 214 -3.94 -26.23 21.61
C ALA A 214 -3.38 -26.11 23.05
N VAL A 215 -2.83 -24.95 23.41
CA VAL A 215 -2.38 -24.68 24.79
C VAL A 215 -3.56 -24.65 25.76
N ALA A 216 -4.69 -24.05 25.37
CA ALA A 216 -5.88 -24.02 26.22
C ALA A 216 -6.43 -25.43 26.49
N GLU A 217 -6.42 -26.32 25.48
CA GLU A 217 -6.78 -27.73 25.63
C GLU A 217 -5.82 -28.46 26.58
N ALA A 218 -4.51 -28.30 26.39
CA ALA A 218 -3.50 -28.89 27.26
C ALA A 218 -3.62 -28.42 28.73
N VAL A 219 -3.96 -27.14 28.93
CA VAL A 219 -4.23 -26.57 30.27
C VAL A 219 -5.48 -27.19 30.90
N SER A 220 -6.56 -27.41 30.12
CA SER A 220 -7.77 -28.08 30.61
C SER A 220 -7.45 -29.48 31.13
N VAL A 221 -6.74 -30.29 30.35
CA VAL A 221 -6.32 -31.64 30.74
C VAL A 221 -5.42 -31.60 31.98
N THR A 222 -4.50 -30.64 32.06
CA THR A 222 -3.61 -30.50 33.21
C THR A 222 -4.36 -30.12 34.48
N SER A 223 -5.36 -29.24 34.37
CA SER A 223 -6.22 -28.85 35.49
C SER A 223 -6.99 -30.07 36.06
N ASP A 224 -7.53 -30.91 35.19
CA ASP A 224 -8.24 -32.14 35.59
C ASP A 224 -7.31 -33.12 36.33
N ASN A 225 -6.07 -33.26 35.84
CA ASN A 225 -5.06 -34.10 36.47
C ASN A 225 -4.68 -33.56 37.86
N VAL A 226 -4.48 -32.25 38.00
CA VAL A 226 -4.17 -31.61 39.29
C VAL A 226 -5.32 -31.82 40.30
N GLN A 227 -6.57 -31.66 39.86
CA GLN A 227 -7.74 -31.91 40.70
C GLN A 227 -7.82 -33.38 41.15
N SER A 228 -7.46 -34.31 40.26
CA SER A 228 -7.41 -35.74 40.57
C SER A 228 -6.32 -36.06 41.61
N VAL A 229 -5.14 -35.44 41.49
CA VAL A 229 -4.07 -35.56 42.49
C VAL A 229 -4.52 -34.99 43.83
N ALA A 230 -5.16 -33.82 43.85
CA ALA A 230 -5.69 -33.23 45.09
C ALA A 230 -6.66 -34.19 45.80
N GLY A 231 -7.63 -34.75 45.07
CA GLY A 231 -8.56 -35.74 45.62
C GLY A 231 -7.87 -37.02 46.13
N ALA A 232 -6.86 -37.51 45.42
CA ALA A 232 -6.06 -38.65 45.87
C ALA A 232 -5.27 -38.35 47.15
N THR A 233 -4.71 -37.14 47.29
CA THR A 233 -4.01 -36.73 48.52
C THR A 233 -4.94 -36.58 49.72
N GLU A 234 -6.17 -36.09 49.53
CA GLU A 234 -7.17 -36.02 50.61
C GLU A 234 -7.57 -37.42 51.09
N ALA A 235 -7.74 -38.37 50.17
CA ALA A 235 -7.99 -39.76 50.51
C ALA A 235 -6.81 -40.39 51.27
N LEU A 236 -5.56 -40.10 50.85
CA LEU A 236 -4.36 -40.57 51.54
C LEU A 236 -4.24 -40.01 52.96
N GLU A 237 -4.44 -38.70 53.16
CA GLU A 237 -4.45 -38.09 54.49
C GLU A 237 -5.46 -38.79 55.42
N GLU A 238 -6.65 -39.09 54.93
CA GLU A 238 -7.68 -39.79 55.70
C GLU A 238 -7.25 -41.22 56.05
N THR A 239 -6.71 -41.97 55.09
CA THR A 239 -6.22 -43.33 55.35
C THR A 239 -5.06 -43.36 56.35
N SER A 240 -4.10 -42.44 56.27
CA SER A 240 -2.99 -42.35 57.24
C SER A 240 -3.50 -41.99 58.64
N ARG A 241 -4.47 -41.07 58.77
CA ARG A 241 -5.12 -40.79 60.07
C ARG A 241 -5.79 -42.03 60.66
N GLN A 242 -6.48 -42.81 59.84
CA GLN A 242 -7.09 -44.06 60.28
C GLN A 242 -6.07 -45.12 60.71
N ILE A 243 -4.94 -45.24 59.99
CA ILE A 243 -3.83 -46.13 60.35
C ILE A 243 -3.26 -45.72 61.71
N SER A 244 -2.91 -44.45 61.91
CA SER A 244 -2.39 -43.96 63.20
C SER A 244 -3.37 -44.21 64.36
N ALA A 245 -4.67 -44.01 64.14
CA ALA A 245 -5.70 -44.34 65.15
C ALA A 245 -5.73 -45.84 65.49
N LYS A 246 -5.62 -46.73 64.49
CA LYS A 246 -5.56 -48.19 64.71
C LYS A 246 -4.27 -48.63 65.40
N VAL A 247 -3.14 -48.01 65.08
CA VAL A 247 -1.84 -48.27 65.73
C VAL A 247 -1.89 -47.88 67.21
N HIS A 248 -2.43 -46.71 67.56
CA HIS A 248 -2.66 -46.33 68.96
C HIS A 248 -3.59 -47.32 69.69
N GLY A 249 -4.64 -47.82 69.03
CA GLY A 249 -5.50 -48.86 69.57
C GLY A 249 -4.74 -50.17 69.84
N THR A 250 -3.83 -50.55 68.94
CA THR A 250 -3.00 -51.76 69.06
C THR A 250 -2.01 -51.62 70.21
N SER A 251 -1.31 -50.49 70.34
CA SER A 251 -0.39 -50.23 71.46
C SER A 251 -1.09 -50.37 72.82
N ARG A 252 -2.30 -49.79 72.98
CA ARG A 252 -3.11 -49.96 74.20
C ARG A 252 -3.49 -51.42 74.51
N LEU A 253 -3.83 -52.20 73.49
CA LEU A 253 -4.15 -53.62 73.64
C LEU A 253 -2.92 -54.44 74.07
N THR A 254 -1.76 -54.08 73.52
CA THR A 254 -0.47 -54.71 73.77
C THR A 254 -0.02 -54.43 75.22
N ASP A 255 -0.14 -53.18 75.69
CA ASP A 255 0.11 -52.81 77.10
C ASP A 255 -0.81 -53.59 78.07
N ALA A 256 -2.10 -53.69 77.74
CA ALA A 256 -3.04 -54.46 78.55
C ALA A 256 -2.72 -55.96 78.56
N ALA A 257 -2.22 -56.51 77.45
CA ALA A 257 -1.78 -57.89 77.36
C ALA A 257 -0.50 -58.13 78.17
N GLN A 258 0.47 -57.20 78.13
CA GLN A 258 1.68 -57.21 78.95
C GLN A 258 1.34 -57.33 80.44
N HIS A 259 0.45 -56.47 80.95
CA HIS A 259 0.03 -56.50 82.35
C HIS A 259 -0.66 -57.83 82.73
N LYS A 260 -1.43 -58.43 81.81
CA LYS A 260 -2.04 -59.74 82.03
C LYS A 260 -0.99 -60.86 82.08
N MET A 261 0.04 -60.79 81.23
CA MET A 261 1.16 -61.76 81.23
C MET A 261 2.00 -61.65 82.50
N GLU A 262 2.26 -60.45 83.01
CA GLU A 262 2.93 -60.26 84.31
C GLU A 262 2.14 -60.90 85.46
N THR A 263 0.81 -60.76 85.45
CA THR A 263 -0.07 -61.39 86.45
C THR A 263 -0.07 -62.92 86.31
N ALA A 264 -0.07 -63.43 85.07
CA ALA A 264 0.02 -64.87 84.80
C ALA A 264 1.36 -65.44 85.27
N ALA A 265 2.47 -64.77 84.96
CA ALA A 265 3.81 -65.13 85.41
C ALA A 265 3.88 -65.22 86.94
N ALA A 266 3.36 -64.22 87.67
CA ALA A 266 3.32 -64.23 89.13
C ALA A 266 2.47 -65.38 89.70
N THR A 267 1.37 -65.72 89.04
CA THR A 267 0.50 -66.83 89.45
C THR A 267 1.20 -68.18 89.26
N VAL A 268 1.90 -68.35 88.14
CA VAL A 268 2.66 -69.56 87.82
C VAL A 268 3.86 -69.73 88.75
N ASP A 269 4.56 -68.64 89.08
CA ASP A 269 5.64 -68.64 90.07
C ASP A 269 5.13 -69.04 91.47
N GLY A 270 3.97 -68.52 91.88
CA GLY A 270 3.30 -68.95 93.11
C GLY A 270 2.93 -70.44 93.11
N LEU A 271 2.55 -71.00 91.96
CA LEU A 271 2.27 -72.44 91.81
C LEU A 271 3.55 -73.28 91.90
N LYS A 272 4.66 -72.79 91.34
CA LYS A 272 5.99 -73.41 91.44
C LYS A 272 6.44 -73.51 92.89
N ASP A 273 6.29 -72.42 93.64
CA ASP A 273 6.58 -72.36 95.08
C ASP A 273 5.70 -73.31 95.90
N ALA A 274 4.38 -73.29 95.66
CA ALA A 274 3.43 -74.18 96.34
C ALA A 274 3.76 -75.66 96.08
N THR A 275 4.09 -76.01 94.83
CA THR A 275 4.51 -77.35 94.43
C THR A 275 5.84 -77.74 95.08
N GLY A 276 6.79 -76.80 95.21
CA GLY A 276 8.03 -76.96 95.96
C GLY A 276 7.79 -77.34 97.42
N ARG A 277 6.93 -76.58 98.11
CA ARG A 277 6.53 -76.85 99.50
C ARG A 277 5.84 -78.21 99.65
N ILE A 278 4.99 -78.60 98.70
CA ILE A 278 4.36 -79.94 98.69
C ILE A 278 5.44 -81.03 98.63
N ARG A 279 6.43 -80.92 97.75
CA ARG A 279 7.53 -81.90 97.70
C ARG A 279 8.30 -82.00 99.02
N ASP A 280 8.54 -80.87 99.70
CA ASP A 280 9.25 -80.85 100.98
C ASP A 280 8.41 -81.52 102.09
N VAL A 281 7.10 -81.27 102.14
CA VAL A 281 6.17 -81.96 103.05
C VAL A 281 6.12 -83.46 102.75
N VAL A 282 6.03 -83.85 101.47
CA VAL A 282 6.06 -85.24 101.01
C VAL A 282 7.35 -85.94 101.48
N ARG A 283 8.53 -85.30 101.34
CA ARG A 283 9.81 -85.87 101.85
C ARG A 283 9.80 -86.05 103.35
N LEU A 284 9.26 -85.08 104.10
CA LEU A 284 9.14 -85.17 105.56
C LEU A 284 8.23 -86.34 105.96
N ILE A 285 7.04 -86.47 105.36
CA ILE A 285 6.12 -87.57 105.66
C ILE A 285 6.74 -88.91 105.28
N GLN A 286 7.46 -88.99 104.14
CA GLN A 286 8.17 -90.21 103.74
C GLN A 286 9.25 -90.59 104.75
N SER A 287 9.98 -89.62 105.31
CA SER A 287 10.94 -89.84 106.40
C SER A 287 10.26 -90.32 107.69
N ILE A 288 9.14 -89.70 108.08
CA ILE A 288 8.36 -90.09 109.27
C ILE A 288 7.81 -91.51 109.09
N ALA A 289 7.24 -91.84 107.93
CA ALA A 289 6.72 -93.16 107.64
C ALA A 289 7.84 -94.22 107.66
N GLY A 290 9.03 -93.88 107.13
CA GLY A 290 10.22 -94.72 107.21
C GLY A 290 10.71 -94.96 108.64
N GLN A 291 10.76 -93.91 109.47
CA GLN A 291 11.08 -94.02 110.90
C GLN A 291 10.02 -94.81 111.68
N THR A 292 8.73 -94.58 111.39
CA THR A 292 7.60 -95.28 112.00
C THR A 292 7.64 -96.77 111.66
N ARG A 293 7.98 -97.12 110.42
CA ARG A 293 8.21 -98.50 109.98
C ARG A 293 9.38 -99.15 110.72
N MET A 294 10.46 -98.41 110.97
CA MET A 294 11.59 -98.88 111.78
C MET A 294 11.22 -99.07 113.26
N LEU A 295 10.46 -98.15 113.86
CA LEU A 295 9.95 -98.29 115.23
C LEU A 295 9.02 -99.50 115.35
N ALA A 296 8.11 -99.68 114.40
CA ALA A 296 7.23 -100.84 114.32
C ALA A 296 8.03 -102.14 114.14
N LEU A 297 9.10 -102.13 113.34
CA LEU A 297 10.01 -103.26 113.19
C LEU A 297 10.72 -103.60 114.51
N ASN A 298 11.26 -102.60 115.22
CA ASN A 298 11.87 -102.79 116.53
C ASN A 298 10.87 -103.33 117.56
N ALA A 299 9.63 -102.81 117.57
CA ALA A 299 8.55 -103.31 118.42
C ALA A 299 8.14 -104.76 118.05
N THR A 300 8.17 -105.12 116.76
CA THR A 300 7.93 -106.50 116.29
C THR A 300 9.01 -107.45 116.81
N ILE A 301 10.28 -107.02 116.79
CA ILE A 301 11.42 -107.79 117.30
C ILE A 301 11.28 -108.00 118.82
N GLU A 302 10.95 -106.95 119.59
CA GLU A 302 10.82 -107.05 121.04
C GLU A 302 9.56 -107.85 121.46
N ALA A 303 8.47 -107.76 120.70
CA ALA A 303 7.29 -108.60 120.88
C ALA A 303 7.59 -110.09 120.64
N ALA A 304 8.46 -110.41 119.67
CA ALA A 304 8.94 -111.78 119.45
C ALA A 304 9.85 -112.27 120.59
N ARG A 305 10.59 -111.36 121.24
CA ARG A 305 11.50 -111.64 122.37
C ARG A 305 10.77 -111.92 123.69
N ALA A 306 9.59 -111.33 123.88
CA ALA A 306 8.74 -111.50 125.08
C ALA A 306 7.90 -112.80 125.10
N GLY A 307 7.94 -113.62 124.05
CA GLY A 307 7.25 -114.93 123.99
C GLY A 307 5.71 -114.83 124.09
N GLU A 308 5.07 -115.76 124.81
CA GLU A 308 3.60 -115.84 124.95
C GLU A 308 2.95 -114.55 125.51
N MET A 309 3.68 -113.74 126.29
CA MET A 309 3.20 -112.47 126.85
C MET A 309 3.21 -111.29 125.84
N GLY A 310 3.87 -111.44 124.68
CA GLY A 310 4.05 -110.39 123.66
C GLY A 310 3.04 -110.41 122.51
N LYS A 311 2.12 -111.40 122.44
CA LYS A 311 1.20 -111.60 121.29
C LYS A 311 0.32 -110.39 120.97
N GLY A 312 -0.21 -109.69 121.98
CA GLY A 312 -1.02 -108.47 121.77
C GLY A 312 -0.19 -107.29 121.22
N PHE A 313 1.08 -107.19 121.62
CA PHE A 313 2.01 -106.17 121.12
C PHE A 313 2.44 -106.42 119.67
N ALA A 314 2.60 -107.70 119.27
CA ALA A 314 2.96 -108.07 117.90
C ALA A 314 1.91 -107.63 116.88
N VAL A 315 0.61 -107.77 117.20
CA VAL A 315 -0.50 -107.34 116.32
C VAL A 315 -0.49 -105.82 116.12
N VAL A 316 -0.25 -105.05 117.18
CA VAL A 316 -0.16 -103.58 117.08
C VAL A 316 1.06 -103.17 116.25
N ALA A 317 2.21 -103.83 116.44
CA ALA A 317 3.42 -103.55 115.68
C ALA A 317 3.24 -103.84 114.17
N ASP A 318 2.59 -104.95 113.80
CA ASP A 318 2.28 -105.26 112.41
C ASP A 318 1.26 -104.28 111.80
N GLU A 319 0.27 -103.83 112.58
CA GLU A 319 -0.69 -102.83 112.09
C GLU A 319 -0.04 -101.45 111.87
N VAL A 320 0.86 -101.02 112.78
CA VAL A 320 1.65 -99.79 112.59
C VAL A 320 2.59 -99.91 111.39
N LYS A 321 3.20 -101.08 111.17
CA LYS A 321 4.06 -101.36 110.01
C LYS A 321 3.26 -101.33 108.70
N ARG A 322 2.04 -101.88 108.70
CA ARG A 322 1.12 -101.85 107.56
C ARG A 322 0.66 -100.42 107.26
N LEU A 323 0.30 -99.66 108.28
CA LEU A 323 -0.09 -98.25 108.15
C LEU A 323 1.06 -97.41 107.59
N ALA A 324 2.28 -97.56 108.12
CA ALA A 324 3.47 -96.86 107.62
C ALA A 324 3.76 -97.18 106.15
N LYS A 325 3.61 -98.45 105.72
CA LYS A 325 3.73 -98.84 104.30
C LYS A 325 2.64 -98.20 103.43
N LEU A 326 1.39 -98.20 103.90
CA LEU A 326 0.27 -97.55 103.21
C LEU A 326 0.51 -96.04 103.05
N THR A 327 1.10 -95.40 104.07
CA THR A 327 1.52 -94.00 104.01
C THR A 327 2.67 -93.79 103.02
N GLU A 328 3.71 -94.63 103.02
CA GLU A 328 4.81 -94.57 102.04
C GLU A 328 4.28 -94.69 100.58
N ASP A 329 3.35 -95.62 100.33
CA ASP A 329 2.76 -95.83 99.01
C ASP A 329 1.84 -94.67 98.59
N GLY A 330 1.02 -94.14 99.50
CA GLY A 330 0.17 -92.96 99.25
C GLY A 330 0.99 -91.70 98.94
N ILE A 331 2.08 -91.49 99.68
CA ILE A 331 2.99 -90.35 99.48
C ILE A 331 3.78 -90.48 98.16
N ARG A 332 4.07 -91.70 97.70
CA ARG A 332 4.66 -91.92 96.36
C ARG A 332 3.75 -91.39 95.24
N GLY A 333 2.44 -91.59 95.36
CA GLY A 333 1.44 -91.05 94.42
C GLY A 333 1.37 -89.52 94.46
N VAL A 334 1.37 -88.93 95.67
CA VAL A 334 1.39 -87.46 95.83
C VAL A 334 2.68 -86.85 95.26
N ASN A 335 3.83 -87.52 95.42
CA ASN A 335 5.10 -87.06 94.86
C ASN A 335 5.10 -87.08 93.32
N ALA A 336 4.53 -88.13 92.71
CA ALA A 336 4.37 -88.21 91.25
C ALA A 336 3.44 -87.10 90.74
N GLN A 337 2.34 -86.82 91.44
CA GLN A 337 1.42 -85.74 91.09
C GLN A 337 2.07 -84.36 91.22
N ALA A 338 2.85 -84.11 92.28
CA ALA A 338 3.60 -82.88 92.47
C ALA A 338 4.67 -82.70 91.38
N HIS A 339 5.31 -83.79 90.92
CA HIS A 339 6.26 -83.72 89.81
C HIS A 339 5.57 -83.36 88.49
N ALA A 340 4.42 -83.97 88.17
CA ALA A 340 3.64 -83.64 86.98
C ALA A 340 3.15 -82.18 87.00
N ILE A 341 2.68 -81.69 88.15
CA ILE A 341 2.30 -80.27 88.32
C ILE A 341 3.53 -79.37 88.11
N GLY A 342 4.70 -79.75 88.65
CA GLY A 342 5.95 -79.01 88.45
C GLY A 342 6.35 -78.91 86.98
N GLN A 343 6.32 -80.02 86.25
CA GLN A 343 6.61 -80.04 84.81
C GLN A 343 5.62 -79.17 84.02
N ALA A 344 4.32 -79.31 84.28
CA ALA A 344 3.29 -78.46 83.63
C ALA A 344 3.46 -76.97 83.97
N THR A 345 3.93 -76.65 85.18
CA THR A 345 4.23 -75.28 85.60
C THR A 345 5.43 -74.72 84.82
N ASP A 346 6.52 -75.48 84.70
CA ASP A 346 7.71 -75.06 83.94
C ASP A 346 7.40 -74.89 82.44
N GLU A 347 6.58 -75.76 81.84
CA GLU A 347 6.07 -75.59 80.47
C GLU A 347 5.22 -74.32 80.32
N THR A 348 4.40 -74.00 81.32
CA THR A 348 3.58 -72.78 81.33
C THR A 348 4.44 -71.53 81.46
N VAL A 349 5.54 -71.55 82.25
CA VAL A 349 6.49 -70.44 82.32
C VAL A 349 7.08 -70.14 80.94
N ALA A 350 7.57 -71.16 80.24
CA ALA A 350 8.15 -70.99 78.90
C ALA A 350 7.13 -70.38 77.91
N MET A 351 5.87 -70.81 77.97
CA MET A 351 4.80 -70.24 77.14
C MET A 351 4.51 -68.77 77.47
N VAL A 352 4.53 -68.39 78.76
CA VAL A 352 4.33 -66.98 79.16
C VAL A 352 5.49 -66.11 78.70
N GLU A 353 6.73 -66.60 78.77
CA GLU A 353 7.92 -65.90 78.25
C GLU A 353 7.83 -65.69 76.73
N GLU A 354 7.43 -66.72 75.97
CA GLU A 354 7.26 -66.64 74.51
C GLU A 354 6.15 -65.64 74.10
N VAL A 355 5.02 -65.66 74.81
CA VAL A 355 3.93 -64.68 74.57
C VAL A 355 4.37 -63.27 74.93
N THR A 356 5.16 -63.10 76.00
CA THR A 356 5.71 -61.79 76.38
C THR A 356 6.65 -61.24 75.32
N ALA A 357 7.54 -62.07 74.76
CA ALA A 357 8.40 -61.69 73.64
C ALA A 357 7.57 -61.29 72.40
N SER A 358 6.53 -62.07 72.07
CA SER A 358 5.62 -61.75 70.96
C SER A 358 4.89 -60.41 71.14
N ILE A 359 4.49 -60.07 72.37
CA ILE A 359 3.86 -58.78 72.71
C ILE A 359 4.86 -57.62 72.51
N GLN A 360 6.13 -57.80 72.88
CA GLN A 360 7.17 -56.80 72.64
C GLN A 360 7.40 -56.57 71.14
N ASP A 361 7.47 -57.64 70.35
CA ASP A 361 7.60 -57.54 68.89
C ASP A 361 6.42 -56.77 68.26
N ILE A 362 5.19 -57.05 68.71
CA ILE A 362 3.99 -56.31 68.26
C ILE A 362 4.12 -54.82 68.59
N ASN A 363 4.62 -54.46 69.77
CA ASN A 363 4.79 -53.06 70.15
C ASN A 363 5.84 -52.35 69.28
N THR A 364 6.96 -53.02 68.97
CA THR A 364 7.98 -52.49 68.06
C THR A 364 7.41 -52.26 66.66
N ILE A 365 6.69 -53.24 66.11
CA ILE A 365 6.03 -53.10 64.80
C ILE A 365 5.03 -51.94 64.82
N ALA A 366 4.26 -51.80 65.90
CA ALA A 366 3.31 -50.69 66.04
C ALA A 366 4.01 -49.32 65.98
N GLN A 367 5.16 -49.16 66.64
CA GLN A 367 5.94 -47.93 66.59
C GLN A 367 6.49 -47.64 65.19
N GLU A 368 7.01 -48.65 64.49
CA GLU A 368 7.49 -48.52 63.11
C GLU A 368 6.37 -48.07 62.15
N VAL A 369 5.17 -48.68 62.27
CA VAL A 369 4.00 -48.29 61.47
C VAL A 369 3.55 -46.86 61.80
N ASN A 370 3.60 -46.44 63.06
CA ASN A 370 3.26 -45.05 63.42
C ASN A 370 4.23 -44.06 62.78
N HIS A 371 5.54 -44.32 62.88
CA HIS A 371 6.56 -43.47 62.28
C HIS A 371 6.42 -43.39 60.75
N ALA A 372 6.18 -44.53 60.08
CA ALA A 372 5.90 -44.55 58.66
C ALA A 372 4.65 -43.76 58.28
N SER A 373 3.57 -43.84 59.09
CA SER A 373 2.33 -43.08 58.88
C SER A 373 2.55 -41.57 59.02
N GLU A 374 3.33 -41.13 60.02
CA GLU A 374 3.70 -39.72 60.20
C GLU A 374 4.52 -39.18 59.02
N MET A 375 5.51 -39.96 58.55
CA MET A 375 6.29 -39.62 57.36
C MET A 375 5.40 -39.52 56.11
N GLN A 376 4.44 -40.43 55.97
CA GLN A 376 3.48 -40.42 54.85
C GLN A 376 2.55 -39.20 54.89
N LEU A 377 2.11 -38.75 56.08
CA LEU A 377 1.33 -37.53 56.22
C LEU A 377 2.13 -36.29 55.79
N SER A 378 3.40 -36.20 56.19
CA SER A 378 4.28 -35.10 55.75
C SER A 378 4.46 -35.09 54.23
N ALA A 379 4.76 -36.24 53.63
CA ALA A 379 4.91 -36.35 52.18
C ALA A 379 3.60 -36.01 51.43
N THR A 380 2.45 -36.39 51.98
CA THR A 380 1.15 -36.08 51.40
C THR A 380 0.86 -34.57 51.45
N ALA A 381 1.24 -33.89 52.54
CA ALA A 381 1.12 -32.44 52.65
C ALA A 381 2.00 -31.71 51.61
N ASP A 382 3.22 -32.20 51.36
CA ASP A 382 4.09 -31.66 50.32
C ASP A 382 3.49 -31.84 48.91
N ILE A 383 2.94 -33.03 48.61
CA ILE A 383 2.26 -33.29 47.32
C ILE A 383 1.06 -32.37 47.14
N LYS A 384 0.27 -32.15 48.20
CA LYS A 384 -0.88 -31.23 48.18
C LYS A 384 -0.43 -29.79 47.91
N GLY A 385 0.66 -29.33 48.54
CA GLY A 385 1.27 -28.03 48.27
C GLY A 385 1.69 -27.88 46.80
N ASN A 386 2.36 -28.89 46.26
CA ASN A 386 2.78 -28.92 44.86
C ASN A 386 1.58 -28.94 43.89
N ALA A 387 0.51 -29.67 44.22
CA ALA A 387 -0.72 -29.68 43.44
C ALA A 387 -1.39 -28.29 43.42
N GLY A 388 -1.42 -27.60 44.56
CA GLY A 388 -1.90 -26.22 44.63
C GLY A 388 -1.10 -25.25 43.76
N GLN A 389 0.24 -25.31 43.85
CA GLN A 389 1.11 -24.50 42.98
C GLN A 389 0.93 -24.81 41.51
N ALA A 390 0.77 -26.09 41.14
CA ALA A 390 0.49 -26.50 39.78
C ALA A 390 -0.84 -25.93 39.27
N ALA A 391 -1.89 -25.95 40.11
CA ALA A 391 -3.19 -25.36 39.80
C ALA A 391 -3.07 -23.86 39.46
N ASP A 392 -2.35 -23.09 40.28
CA ASP A 392 -2.10 -21.66 40.07
C ASP A 392 -1.33 -21.39 38.76
N HIS A 393 -0.34 -22.22 38.45
CA HIS A 393 0.41 -22.14 37.19
C HIS A 393 -0.49 -22.42 35.99
N THR A 394 -1.33 -23.46 36.04
CA THR A 394 -2.32 -23.71 34.97
C THR A 394 -3.26 -22.54 34.76
N GLY A 395 -3.72 -21.88 35.84
CA GLY A 395 -4.54 -20.67 35.74
C GLY A 395 -3.81 -19.51 35.05
N THR A 396 -2.52 -19.33 35.35
CA THR A 396 -1.68 -18.30 34.72
C THR A 396 -1.46 -18.60 33.23
N VAL A 397 -1.14 -19.85 32.88
CA VAL A 397 -0.95 -20.27 31.48
C VAL A 397 -2.24 -20.14 30.68
N HIS A 398 -3.40 -20.42 31.28
CA HIS A 398 -4.71 -20.15 30.65
C HIS A 398 -4.88 -18.67 30.28
N GLY A 399 -4.57 -17.76 31.22
CA GLY A 399 -4.63 -16.33 30.99
C GLY A 399 -3.67 -15.87 29.88
N HIS A 400 -2.46 -16.44 29.81
CA HIS A 400 -1.53 -16.18 28.71
C HIS A 400 -2.07 -16.66 27.35
N ALA A 401 -2.67 -17.85 27.28
CA ALA A 401 -3.27 -18.36 26.05
C ALA A 401 -4.40 -17.45 25.54
N GLN A 402 -5.27 -16.97 26.45
CA GLN A 402 -6.31 -15.98 26.10
C GLN A 402 -5.73 -14.65 25.59
N SER A 403 -4.64 -14.18 26.19
CA SER A 403 -3.95 -12.96 25.73
C SER A 403 -3.37 -13.13 24.32
N VAL A 404 -2.77 -14.29 24.02
CA VAL A 404 -2.25 -14.62 22.69
C VAL A 404 -3.38 -14.67 21.65
N LEU A 405 -4.54 -15.25 21.99
CA LEU A 405 -5.71 -15.24 21.11
C LEU A 405 -6.16 -13.83 20.74
N MET A 406 -6.27 -12.92 21.72
CA MET A 406 -6.63 -11.53 21.46
C MET A 406 -5.58 -10.80 20.61
N GLN A 407 -4.29 -11.08 20.82
CA GLN A 407 -3.20 -10.49 20.02
C GLN A 407 -3.20 -11.01 18.58
N ALA A 408 -3.48 -12.31 18.38
CA ALA A 408 -3.63 -12.91 17.06
C ALA A 408 -4.78 -12.24 16.29
N GLU A 409 -5.94 -12.06 16.91
CA GLU A 409 -7.09 -11.38 16.30
C GLU A 409 -6.76 -9.92 15.90
N ARG A 410 -6.14 -9.16 16.81
CA ARG A 410 -5.67 -7.79 16.51
C ARG A 410 -4.67 -7.75 15.36
N THR A 411 -3.78 -8.73 15.28
CA THR A 411 -2.80 -8.85 14.19
C THR A 411 -3.51 -9.12 12.86
N GLY A 412 -4.50 -10.02 12.84
CA GLY A 412 -5.33 -10.29 11.66
C GLY A 412 -6.08 -9.06 11.15
N ILE A 413 -6.73 -8.31 12.04
CA ILE A 413 -7.44 -7.06 11.69
C ILE A 413 -6.47 -6.01 11.15
N THR A 414 -5.30 -5.87 11.77
CA THR A 414 -4.27 -4.90 11.34
C THR A 414 -3.74 -5.24 9.96
N ALA A 415 -3.45 -6.53 9.71
CA ALA A 415 -3.03 -7.03 8.40
C ALA A 415 -4.09 -6.71 7.31
N GLN A 416 -5.37 -6.93 7.61
CA GLN A 416 -6.45 -6.62 6.68
C GLN A 416 -6.50 -5.12 6.34
N ARG A 417 -6.38 -4.24 7.35
CA ARG A 417 -6.34 -2.78 7.14
C ARG A 417 -5.14 -2.34 6.29
N VAL A 418 -3.97 -2.93 6.52
CA VAL A 418 -2.76 -2.65 5.71
C VAL A 418 -3.00 -3.05 4.26
N ASN A 419 -3.60 -4.21 4.02
CA ASN A 419 -3.94 -4.67 2.67
C ASN A 419 -4.95 -3.74 1.97
N GLU A 420 -6.00 -3.32 2.67
CA GLU A 420 -7.00 -2.37 2.16
C GLU A 420 -6.38 -1.02 1.80
N LEU A 421 -5.59 -0.44 2.71
CA LEU A 421 -4.91 0.83 2.48
C LEU A 421 -3.91 0.73 1.32
N SER A 422 -3.18 -0.38 1.22
CA SER A 422 -2.25 -0.63 0.12
C SER A 422 -2.95 -0.64 -1.24
N MET A 423 -4.16 -1.21 -1.32
CA MET A 423 -4.97 -1.17 -2.55
C MET A 423 -5.44 0.24 -2.92
N VAL A 424 -5.78 1.07 -1.94
CA VAL A 424 -6.13 2.49 -2.15
C VAL A 424 -4.93 3.27 -2.66
N VAL A 425 -3.78 3.15 -1.98
CA VAL A 425 -2.53 3.82 -2.39
C VAL A 425 -2.15 3.44 -3.83
N ASN A 426 -2.24 2.16 -4.19
CA ASN A 426 -1.94 1.71 -5.55
C ASN A 426 -2.81 2.40 -6.61
N ARG A 427 -4.10 2.56 -6.31
CA ARG A 427 -5.06 3.22 -7.20
C ARG A 427 -4.74 4.71 -7.33
N ASP A 428 -4.53 5.39 -6.22
CA ASP A 428 -4.29 6.83 -6.17
C ASP A 428 -2.98 7.21 -6.88
N VAL A 429 -1.94 6.39 -6.73
CA VAL A 429 -0.65 6.55 -7.42
C VAL A 429 -0.82 6.41 -8.93
N GLY A 430 -1.58 5.39 -9.39
CA GLY A 430 -1.89 5.21 -10.80
C GLY A 430 -2.73 6.37 -11.38
N ASP A 431 -3.68 6.90 -10.62
CA ASP A 431 -4.46 8.07 -11.00
C ASP A 431 -3.59 9.33 -11.08
N LEU A 432 -2.71 9.55 -10.11
CA LEU A 432 -1.77 10.66 -10.09
C LEU A 432 -0.86 10.66 -11.33
N GLN A 433 -0.26 9.51 -11.65
CA GLN A 433 0.60 9.36 -12.83
C GLN A 433 -0.16 9.70 -14.11
N ARG A 434 -1.40 9.21 -14.25
CA ARG A 434 -2.25 9.49 -15.41
C ARG A 434 -2.54 10.99 -15.55
N ARG A 435 -2.94 11.65 -14.45
CA ARG A 435 -3.30 13.07 -14.41
C ARG A 435 -2.08 13.96 -14.71
N LEU A 436 -0.93 13.69 -14.13
CA LEU A 436 0.32 14.43 -14.39
C LEU A 436 0.75 14.28 -15.86
N GLY A 437 0.68 13.06 -16.40
CA GLY A 437 1.00 12.82 -17.81
C GLY A 437 0.07 13.54 -18.78
N ILE A 438 -1.19 13.81 -18.40
CA ILE A 438 -2.10 14.67 -19.19
C ILE A 438 -1.61 16.12 -19.14
N ILE A 439 -1.38 16.68 -17.94
CA ILE A 439 -0.97 18.07 -17.74
C ILE A 439 0.32 18.41 -18.50
N LEU A 440 1.36 17.59 -18.31
CA LEU A 440 2.67 17.84 -18.90
C LEU A 440 2.55 17.89 -20.43
N ARG A 441 1.81 16.95 -21.03
CA ARG A 441 1.65 16.85 -22.48
C ARG A 441 0.64 17.82 -23.10
N SER A 442 -0.27 18.36 -22.32
CA SER A 442 -1.26 19.34 -22.79
C SER A 442 -0.85 20.79 -22.57
N SER A 443 0.17 21.05 -21.75
CA SER A 443 0.68 22.39 -21.51
C SER A 443 1.37 22.96 -22.75
N ALA A 444 1.33 24.29 -22.93
CA ALA A 444 2.11 24.98 -23.98
C ALA A 444 3.62 24.70 -23.88
N ALA A 445 4.10 24.41 -22.66
CA ALA A 445 5.45 23.99 -22.31
C ALA A 445 5.82 22.62 -22.89
N GLY A 446 4.87 21.69 -22.90
CA GLY A 446 5.04 20.30 -23.34
C GLY A 446 4.54 20.02 -24.75
N ASP A 447 4.00 21.02 -25.45
CA ASP A 447 3.56 20.86 -26.83
C ASP A 447 4.76 20.73 -27.78
N ARG A 448 5.08 19.48 -28.10
CA ARG A 448 6.18 19.07 -28.99
C ARG A 448 5.83 19.21 -30.47
N ARG A 449 4.67 19.76 -30.82
CA ARG A 449 4.20 19.81 -32.22
C ARG A 449 4.95 20.89 -33.02
N ALA A 450 5.36 20.51 -34.24
CA ALA A 450 6.01 21.41 -35.20
C ALA A 450 5.01 22.14 -36.13
N VAL A 451 3.77 21.65 -36.22
CA VAL A 451 2.71 22.20 -37.09
C VAL A 451 1.45 22.42 -36.26
N PRO A 452 0.82 23.60 -36.33
CA PRO A 452 -0.43 23.87 -35.63
C PRO A 452 -1.54 22.95 -36.14
N ARG A 453 -2.31 22.40 -35.20
CA ARG A 453 -3.52 21.62 -35.48
C ARG A 453 -4.73 22.47 -35.19
N VAL A 454 -5.79 22.27 -35.96
CA VAL A 454 -7.09 22.90 -35.72
C VAL A 454 -8.09 21.79 -35.44
N ALA A 455 -8.87 21.94 -34.37
CA ALA A 455 -9.95 21.03 -34.04
C ALA A 455 -11.04 21.13 -35.12
N LEU A 456 -11.19 20.08 -35.92
CA LEU A 456 -12.06 20.03 -37.09
C LEU A 456 -12.79 18.69 -37.07
N GLY A 457 -14.11 18.73 -36.96
CA GLY A 457 -14.97 17.55 -37.01
C GLY A 457 -15.43 17.23 -38.42
N LEU A 458 -14.53 17.15 -39.41
CA LEU A 458 -14.91 16.82 -40.79
C LEU A 458 -15.33 15.35 -40.90
N ALA A 459 -16.37 15.07 -41.69
CA ALA A 459 -16.69 13.69 -42.00
C ALA A 459 -15.55 13.04 -42.80
N PHE A 460 -15.28 11.77 -42.52
CA PHE A 460 -14.34 10.97 -43.29
C PHE A 460 -14.90 9.59 -43.61
N SER A 461 -14.41 9.04 -44.72
CA SER A 461 -14.52 7.62 -45.03
C SER A 461 -13.19 7.12 -45.59
N GLY A 462 -12.90 5.83 -45.48
CA GLY A 462 -11.66 5.30 -46.02
C GLY A 462 -11.34 3.90 -45.55
N ARG A 463 -10.10 3.50 -45.78
CA ARG A 463 -9.59 2.18 -45.43
C ARG A 463 -8.18 2.29 -44.89
N ILE A 464 -7.92 1.68 -43.73
CA ILE A 464 -6.57 1.51 -43.17
C ILE A 464 -6.35 0.01 -42.99
N GLY A 465 -5.34 -0.52 -43.69
CA GLY A 465 -5.13 -1.96 -43.74
C GLY A 465 -6.34 -2.72 -44.31
N PRO A 466 -6.84 -3.77 -43.65
CA PRO A 466 -8.02 -4.50 -44.09
C PRO A 466 -9.34 -3.82 -43.69
N ARG A 467 -9.31 -2.76 -42.87
CA ARG A 467 -10.50 -2.24 -42.20
C ARG A 467 -11.06 -1.02 -42.91
N GLU A 468 -12.33 -1.07 -43.29
CA GLU A 468 -13.11 0.12 -43.66
C GLU A 468 -13.46 0.93 -42.42
N ILE A 469 -13.29 2.24 -42.52
CA ILE A 469 -13.46 3.19 -41.43
C ILE A 469 -14.24 4.40 -41.91
N LYS A 470 -15.09 4.92 -41.03
CA LYS A 470 -15.84 6.16 -41.25
C LYS A 470 -16.10 6.83 -39.91
N GLY A 471 -16.25 8.16 -39.92
CA GLY A 471 -16.48 8.92 -38.70
C GLY A 471 -16.21 10.40 -38.91
N HIS A 472 -15.79 11.07 -37.85
CA HIS A 472 -15.38 12.48 -37.90
C HIS A 472 -13.94 12.63 -37.46
N THR A 473 -13.25 13.61 -38.01
CA THR A 473 -11.89 13.95 -37.59
C THR A 473 -11.89 14.63 -36.22
N GLY A 474 -10.74 14.65 -35.55
CA GLY A 474 -10.48 15.37 -34.31
C GLY A 474 -9.63 16.59 -34.59
N ASP A 475 -8.31 16.44 -34.49
CA ASP A 475 -7.34 17.47 -34.86
C ASP A 475 -6.89 17.28 -36.31
N LEU A 476 -6.94 18.34 -37.15
CA LEU A 476 -6.40 18.34 -38.52
C LEU A 476 -5.20 19.30 -38.65
N ALA A 477 -4.11 18.81 -39.26
CA ALA A 477 -2.95 19.59 -39.69
C ALA A 477 -2.60 19.29 -41.15
N SER A 478 -1.70 20.10 -41.72
CA SER A 478 -1.24 19.93 -43.12
C SER A 478 -0.55 18.60 -43.40
N LYS A 479 -0.04 17.90 -42.38
CA LYS A 479 0.69 16.62 -42.53
C LYS A 479 -0.03 15.42 -41.88
N GLY A 480 -1.22 15.60 -41.31
CA GLY A 480 -1.93 14.48 -40.67
C GLY A 480 -3.20 14.88 -39.93
N VAL A 481 -3.90 13.87 -39.43
CA VAL A 481 -5.22 14.00 -38.81
C VAL A 481 -5.41 12.99 -37.68
N VAL A 482 -6.23 13.32 -36.69
CA VAL A 482 -6.75 12.36 -35.71
C VAL A 482 -8.14 11.91 -36.16
N LEU A 483 -8.41 10.61 -36.20
CA LEU A 483 -9.72 10.05 -36.50
C LEU A 483 -10.47 9.82 -35.19
N ALA A 484 -11.38 10.72 -34.83
CA ALA A 484 -11.93 10.79 -33.48
C ALA A 484 -12.75 9.54 -33.12
N GLY A 485 -12.55 9.01 -31.91
CA GLY A 485 -13.26 7.85 -31.39
C GLY A 485 -12.81 6.49 -31.95
N LEU A 486 -11.91 6.45 -32.95
CA LEU A 486 -11.33 5.21 -33.47
C LEU A 486 -10.08 4.83 -32.68
N ASN A 487 -10.23 4.25 -31.48
CA ASN A 487 -9.10 3.78 -30.68
C ASN A 487 -8.81 2.30 -30.97
N ASP A 488 -8.09 2.02 -32.06
CA ASP A 488 -7.67 0.66 -32.43
C ASP A 488 -6.15 0.58 -32.62
N PRO A 489 -5.40 0.15 -31.59
CA PRO A 489 -3.96 -0.03 -31.66
C PRO A 489 -3.50 -1.02 -32.74
N SER A 490 -4.34 -1.97 -33.16
CA SER A 490 -3.96 -2.98 -34.16
C SER A 490 -3.72 -2.38 -35.54
N LEU A 491 -4.31 -1.21 -35.82
CA LEU A 491 -4.15 -0.48 -37.09
C LEU A 491 -2.84 0.29 -37.17
N VAL A 492 -2.14 0.50 -36.05
CA VAL A 492 -0.90 1.28 -36.02
C VAL A 492 0.19 0.58 -36.85
N GLY A 493 0.89 1.36 -37.68
CA GLY A 493 1.88 0.87 -38.64
C GLY A 493 1.28 0.50 -40.00
N GLN A 494 -0.05 0.50 -40.15
CA GLN A 494 -0.71 0.16 -41.41
C GLN A 494 -0.98 1.39 -42.28
N GLY A 495 -0.84 1.18 -43.59
CA GLY A 495 -1.14 2.16 -44.62
C GLY A 495 -2.59 2.15 -45.09
N GLY A 496 -3.04 3.25 -45.68
CA GLY A 496 -4.43 3.40 -46.11
C GLY A 496 -4.70 4.62 -46.99
N THR A 497 -5.99 4.86 -47.20
CA THR A 497 -6.52 6.02 -47.91
C THR A 497 -7.70 6.58 -47.12
N LEU A 498 -7.73 7.90 -46.95
CA LEU A 498 -8.80 8.64 -46.30
C LEU A 498 -9.39 9.65 -47.26
N ASP A 499 -10.69 9.59 -47.48
CA ASP A 499 -11.47 10.65 -48.10
C ASP A 499 -12.03 11.56 -47.01
N LEU A 500 -11.59 12.83 -47.04
CA LEU A 500 -11.97 13.85 -46.07
C LEU A 500 -12.92 14.85 -46.72
N GLU A 501 -14.05 15.11 -46.08
CA GLU A 501 -15.06 16.04 -46.58
C GLU A 501 -14.46 17.41 -46.90
N GLY A 502 -14.64 17.87 -48.15
CA GLY A 502 -14.15 19.16 -48.63
C GLY A 502 -12.64 19.25 -48.89
N ILE A 503 -11.88 18.19 -48.60
CA ILE A 503 -10.42 18.11 -48.83
C ILE A 503 -10.10 17.14 -49.97
N GLY A 504 -10.80 16.01 -50.03
CA GLY A 504 -10.59 14.92 -50.99
C GLY A 504 -9.77 13.76 -50.42
N SER A 505 -9.35 12.87 -51.32
CA SER A 505 -8.72 11.59 -50.96
C SER A 505 -7.21 11.71 -50.78
N LEU A 506 -6.70 11.29 -49.62
CA LEU A 506 -5.30 11.35 -49.23
C LEU A 506 -4.77 9.96 -48.84
N GLY A 507 -3.60 9.61 -49.36
CA GLY A 507 -2.84 8.44 -48.91
C GLY A 507 -2.26 8.69 -47.52
N CYS A 508 -2.36 7.70 -46.63
CA CYS A 508 -2.03 7.90 -45.22
C CYS A 508 -1.45 6.66 -44.54
N ASP A 509 -0.83 6.86 -43.38
CA ASP A 509 -0.34 5.81 -42.49
C ASP A 509 -0.83 6.06 -41.06
N ALA A 510 -1.32 5.02 -40.39
CA ALA A 510 -1.64 5.07 -38.98
C ALA A 510 -0.33 5.02 -38.16
N VAL A 511 -0.09 6.05 -37.36
CA VAL A 511 1.19 6.24 -36.63
C VAL A 511 1.03 6.10 -35.11
N GLY A 512 -0.20 6.04 -34.61
CA GLY A 512 -0.48 5.81 -33.19
C GLY A 512 -1.97 5.74 -32.90
N ALA A 513 -2.34 5.27 -31.72
CA ALA A 513 -3.72 5.25 -31.24
C ALA A 513 -3.77 5.85 -29.83
N SER A 514 -4.81 6.62 -29.53
CA SER A 514 -5.08 7.12 -28.19
C SER A 514 -6.58 7.18 -27.91
N VAL A 515 -6.94 7.56 -26.68
CA VAL A 515 -8.34 7.78 -26.28
C VAL A 515 -9.07 8.80 -27.17
N LEU A 516 -8.34 9.73 -27.79
CA LEU A 516 -8.94 10.67 -28.75
C LEU A 516 -9.30 9.98 -30.07
N GLY A 517 -8.55 8.95 -30.47
CA GLY A 517 -8.69 8.29 -31.76
C GLY A 517 -7.37 7.84 -32.37
N LEU A 518 -7.45 7.43 -33.64
CA LEU A 518 -6.30 6.96 -34.42
C LEU A 518 -5.54 8.16 -34.99
N HIS A 519 -4.24 8.23 -34.75
CA HIS A 519 -3.36 9.27 -35.27
C HIS A 519 -2.85 8.84 -36.63
N VAL A 520 -3.09 9.66 -37.64
CA VAL A 520 -2.80 9.36 -39.03
C VAL A 520 -1.90 10.43 -39.62
N ARG A 521 -0.85 10.01 -40.32
CA ARG A 521 0.05 10.87 -41.09
C ARG A 521 -0.28 10.76 -42.57
N PHE A 522 -0.33 11.88 -43.28
CA PHE A 522 -0.48 11.89 -44.73
C PHE A 522 0.88 11.61 -45.39
N ARG A 523 0.90 10.81 -46.47
CA ARG A 523 2.14 10.47 -47.19
C ARG A 523 2.59 11.60 -48.11
N GLU A 524 1.69 11.99 -49.01
CA GLU A 524 1.88 13.08 -49.95
C GLU A 524 0.60 13.91 -49.95
N VAL A 525 0.74 15.23 -49.78
CA VAL A 525 -0.38 16.17 -49.72
C VAL A 525 -0.23 17.11 -50.91
N PRO A 526 -1.02 16.93 -51.97
CA PRO A 526 -0.88 17.73 -53.16
C PRO A 526 -1.29 19.20 -52.88
N PRO A 527 -0.81 20.18 -53.67
CA PRO A 527 -1.05 21.59 -53.41
C PRO A 527 -2.54 21.97 -53.27
N GLU A 528 -3.42 21.32 -54.05
CA GLU A 528 -4.86 21.51 -53.96
C GLU A 528 -5.44 21.05 -52.62
N ALA A 529 -5.00 19.90 -52.10
CA ALA A 529 -5.44 19.40 -50.80
C ALA A 529 -4.88 20.28 -49.66
N LEU A 530 -3.65 20.77 -49.80
CA LEU A 530 -3.07 21.71 -48.82
C LEU A 530 -3.86 23.03 -48.76
N ALA A 531 -4.26 23.56 -49.93
CA ALA A 531 -5.11 24.75 -50.02
C ALA A 531 -6.51 24.48 -49.44
N ALA A 532 -7.09 23.31 -49.71
CA ALA A 532 -8.37 22.90 -49.14
C ALA A 532 -8.30 22.77 -47.61
N ILE A 533 -7.22 22.19 -47.07
CA ILE A 533 -7.00 22.10 -45.61
C ILE A 533 -6.93 23.50 -45.00
N ALA A 534 -6.16 24.40 -45.61
CA ALA A 534 -6.05 25.78 -45.14
C ALA A 534 -7.40 26.52 -45.18
N ALA A 535 -8.19 26.31 -46.25
CA ALA A 535 -9.53 26.89 -46.38
C ALA A 535 -10.50 26.34 -45.32
N ALA A 536 -10.49 25.02 -45.08
CA ALA A 536 -11.30 24.38 -44.05
C ALA A 536 -10.92 24.89 -42.65
N GLN A 537 -9.63 25.04 -42.36
CA GLN A 537 -9.13 25.62 -41.11
C GLN A 537 -9.56 27.08 -40.93
N ALA A 538 -9.49 27.89 -42.00
CA ALA A 538 -9.93 29.28 -41.96
C ALA A 538 -11.45 29.41 -41.73
N LYS A 539 -12.25 28.58 -42.42
CA LYS A 539 -13.70 28.52 -42.24
C LYS A 539 -14.06 28.11 -40.81
N ALA A 540 -13.43 27.06 -40.28
CA ALA A 540 -13.66 26.61 -38.92
C ALA A 540 -13.36 27.74 -37.91
N ARG A 541 -12.22 28.43 -38.02
CA ARG A 541 -11.89 29.55 -37.13
C ARG A 541 -12.89 30.70 -37.18
N ALA A 542 -13.47 30.97 -38.34
CA ALA A 542 -14.50 31.99 -38.47
C ALA A 542 -15.79 31.59 -37.73
N GLU A 543 -16.23 30.33 -37.87
CA GLU A 543 -17.40 29.79 -37.16
C GLU A 543 -17.15 29.65 -35.66
N GLU A 544 -15.95 29.21 -35.26
CA GLU A 544 -15.54 29.05 -33.86
C GLU A 544 -15.67 30.36 -33.06
N ARG A 545 -15.43 31.51 -33.70
CA ARG A 545 -15.49 32.82 -33.04
C ARG A 545 -16.84 33.09 -32.38
N LEU A 546 -17.93 32.68 -33.02
CA LEU A 546 -19.29 32.83 -32.47
C LEU A 546 -19.46 32.03 -31.17
N TYR A 547 -18.97 30.79 -31.13
CA TYR A 547 -19.08 29.94 -29.94
C TYR A 547 -18.11 30.35 -28.83
N ILE A 548 -16.93 30.85 -29.20
CA ILE A 548 -15.95 31.42 -28.26
C ILE A 548 -16.58 32.62 -27.54
N GLU A 549 -17.22 33.53 -28.28
CA GLU A 549 -17.91 34.69 -27.70
C GLU A 549 -19.06 34.26 -26.77
N LEU A 550 -19.85 33.24 -27.16
CA LEU A 550 -20.91 32.69 -26.32
C LEU A 550 -20.37 32.11 -25.01
N VAL A 551 -19.34 31.25 -25.06
CA VAL A 551 -18.79 30.61 -23.85
C VAL A 551 -18.09 31.63 -22.93
N GLN A 552 -17.42 32.64 -23.51
CA GLN A 552 -16.84 33.74 -22.74
C GLN A 552 -17.91 34.60 -22.04
N GLY A 553 -19.04 34.85 -22.71
CA GLY A 553 -20.19 35.52 -22.10
C GLY A 553 -20.77 34.75 -20.91
N VAL A 554 -20.93 33.42 -21.06
CA VAL A 554 -21.35 32.55 -19.94
C VAL A 554 -20.32 32.59 -18.81
N ALA A 555 -19.03 32.52 -19.12
CA ALA A 555 -17.97 32.60 -18.11
C ALA A 555 -17.99 33.92 -17.35
N SER A 556 -18.16 35.06 -18.03
CA SER A 556 -18.30 36.37 -17.36
C SER A 556 -19.50 36.41 -16.40
N GLY A 557 -20.65 35.85 -16.81
CA GLY A 557 -21.82 35.75 -15.95
C GLY A 557 -21.59 34.89 -14.70
N VAL A 558 -21.00 33.70 -14.90
CA VAL A 558 -20.67 32.77 -13.81
C VAL A 558 -19.64 33.38 -12.85
N ILE A 559 -18.58 34.02 -13.36
CA ILE A 559 -17.59 34.73 -12.55
C ILE A 559 -18.26 35.80 -11.70
N GLY A 560 -19.11 36.64 -12.30
CA GLY A 560 -19.83 37.69 -11.58
C GLY A 560 -20.73 37.13 -10.46
N ALA A 561 -21.42 36.02 -10.71
CA ALA A 561 -22.26 35.36 -9.70
C ALA A 561 -21.43 34.78 -8.55
N PHE A 562 -20.30 34.14 -8.86
CA PHE A 562 -19.39 33.61 -7.85
C PHE A 562 -18.74 34.70 -7.01
N GLU A 563 -18.31 35.80 -7.63
CA GLU A 563 -17.76 36.96 -6.91
C GLU A 563 -18.81 37.64 -6.03
N ALA A 564 -20.06 37.72 -6.48
CA ALA A 564 -21.17 38.22 -5.68
C ALA A 564 -21.44 37.33 -4.45
N ALA A 565 -21.44 36.01 -4.61
CA ALA A 565 -21.62 35.05 -3.51
C ALA A 565 -20.48 35.14 -2.47
N LEU A 566 -19.24 35.33 -2.91
CA LEU A 566 -18.10 35.57 -2.01
C LEU A 566 -18.20 36.92 -1.30
N LYS A 567 -18.73 37.95 -1.97
CA LYS A 567 -18.91 39.29 -1.39
C LYS A 567 -20.05 39.34 -0.38
N SER A 568 -21.13 38.60 -0.62
CA SER A 568 -22.29 38.51 0.29
C SER A 568 -22.05 37.58 1.49
N GLY A 569 -21.01 36.75 1.44
CA GLY A 569 -20.72 35.74 2.47
C GLY A 569 -21.56 34.48 2.34
N GLU A 570 -22.23 34.26 1.20
CA GLU A 570 -22.99 33.04 0.91
C GLU A 570 -22.09 31.78 0.83
N ILE A 571 -20.83 31.98 0.42
CA ILE A 571 -19.78 30.96 0.45
C ILE A 571 -18.46 31.62 0.88
N THR A 572 -17.59 30.87 1.57
CA THR A 572 -16.24 31.34 1.87
C THR A 572 -15.29 31.07 0.69
N GLU A 573 -14.16 31.79 0.64
CA GLU A 573 -13.14 31.49 -0.37
C GLU A 573 -12.54 30.09 -0.19
N ALA A 574 -12.44 29.60 1.05
CA ALA A 574 -11.97 28.24 1.33
C ALA A 574 -12.93 27.20 0.73
N ASP A 575 -14.22 27.32 1.00
CA ASP A 575 -15.25 26.40 0.48
C ASP A 575 -15.39 26.47 -1.05
N MET A 576 -15.17 27.64 -1.64
CA MET A 576 -15.21 27.82 -3.08
C MET A 576 -14.09 27.06 -3.80
N PHE A 577 -12.90 27.01 -3.20
CA PHE A 577 -11.71 26.34 -3.75
C PHE A 577 -11.45 24.97 -3.13
N ASP A 578 -12.35 24.47 -2.29
CA ASP A 578 -12.27 23.16 -1.68
C ASP A 578 -12.30 22.06 -2.75
N THR A 579 -11.43 21.07 -2.58
CA THR A 579 -11.27 19.94 -3.50
C THR A 579 -11.58 18.61 -2.82
N HIS A 580 -12.31 18.64 -1.70
CA HIS A 580 -12.84 17.44 -1.07
C HIS A 580 -14.17 17.08 -1.71
N TYR A 581 -14.21 15.93 -2.38
CA TYR A 581 -15.40 15.42 -3.06
C TYR A 581 -15.97 14.24 -2.28
N GLU A 582 -17.08 14.46 -1.58
CA GLU A 582 -17.76 13.43 -0.80
C GLU A 582 -18.62 12.56 -1.74
N PRO A 583 -18.38 11.24 -1.83
CA PRO A 583 -19.16 10.38 -2.72
C PRO A 583 -20.61 10.27 -2.26
N ILE A 584 -21.54 10.41 -3.21
CA ILE A 584 -22.97 10.17 -2.99
C ILE A 584 -23.20 8.64 -3.02
N PRO A 585 -23.71 8.04 -1.94
CA PRO A 585 -23.97 6.59 -1.89
C PRO A 585 -24.89 6.13 -3.02
N ASP A 586 -24.73 4.87 -3.44
CA ASP A 586 -25.61 4.18 -4.41
C ASP A 586 -25.73 4.85 -5.80
N THR A 587 -24.72 5.61 -6.23
CA THR A 587 -24.66 6.23 -7.56
C THR A 587 -23.71 5.49 -8.51
N SER A 588 -24.14 5.32 -9.77
CA SER A 588 -23.36 4.66 -10.83
C SER A 588 -23.70 5.27 -12.21
N PRO A 589 -22.77 5.98 -12.87
CA PRO A 589 -21.42 6.33 -12.41
C PRO A 589 -21.42 7.18 -11.12
N GLN A 590 -20.37 7.05 -10.30
CA GLN A 590 -20.26 7.72 -9.00
C GLN A 590 -20.45 9.25 -9.11
N GLN A 591 -21.38 9.80 -8.31
CA GLN A 591 -21.55 11.24 -8.10
C GLN A 591 -20.94 11.68 -6.77
N PHE A 592 -20.65 12.97 -6.63
CA PHE A 592 -19.98 13.57 -5.48
C PHE A 592 -20.58 14.93 -5.10
N MET A 593 -20.43 15.31 -3.84
CA MET A 593 -20.70 16.65 -3.32
C MET A 593 -19.38 17.34 -2.96
N ALA A 594 -19.24 18.60 -3.39
CA ALA A 594 -18.25 19.55 -2.88
C ALA A 594 -18.94 20.72 -2.16
N CYS A 595 -18.22 21.47 -1.33
CA CYS A 595 -18.78 22.61 -0.59
C CYS A 595 -19.46 23.65 -1.51
N HIS A 596 -18.93 23.86 -2.72
CA HIS A 596 -19.49 24.81 -3.69
C HIS A 596 -20.68 24.28 -4.51
N THR A 597 -21.04 22.99 -4.41
CA THR A 597 -22.10 22.37 -5.23
C THR A 597 -23.45 23.06 -5.07
N GLY A 598 -23.81 23.42 -3.84
CA GLY A 598 -25.08 24.10 -3.56
C GLY A 598 -25.15 25.47 -4.23
N LEU A 599 -24.04 26.20 -4.27
CA LEU A 599 -23.95 27.48 -4.97
C LEU A 599 -24.08 27.27 -6.48
N THR A 600 -23.31 26.34 -7.06
CA THR A 600 -23.35 26.10 -8.51
C THR A 600 -24.75 25.72 -8.99
N ASP A 601 -25.47 24.87 -8.23
CA ASP A 601 -26.83 24.45 -8.59
C ASP A 601 -27.82 25.62 -8.61
N ARG A 602 -27.64 26.63 -7.75
CA ARG A 602 -28.49 27.83 -7.72
C ARG A 602 -28.18 28.79 -8.85
N VAL A 603 -26.90 29.04 -9.13
CA VAL A 603 -26.51 30.22 -9.93
C VAL A 603 -26.08 29.90 -11.36
N VAL A 604 -25.68 28.66 -11.69
CA VAL A 604 -25.06 28.36 -12.99
C VAL A 604 -26.09 28.25 -14.11
N HIS A 605 -27.25 27.65 -13.87
CA HIS A 605 -28.26 27.40 -14.91
C HIS A 605 -28.78 28.66 -15.59
N GLN A 606 -28.86 29.79 -14.88
CA GLN A 606 -29.31 31.05 -15.47
C GLN A 606 -28.37 31.56 -16.58
N PHE A 607 -27.14 31.05 -16.64
CA PHE A 607 -26.17 31.37 -17.69
C PHE A 607 -26.07 30.23 -18.70
N THR A 608 -25.89 28.98 -18.24
CA THR A 608 -25.63 27.85 -19.14
C THR A 608 -26.83 27.45 -20.01
N GLU A 609 -28.06 27.67 -19.55
CA GLU A 609 -29.25 27.35 -20.35
C GLU A 609 -29.48 28.37 -21.49
N THR A 610 -29.05 29.61 -21.31
CA THR A 610 -29.36 30.71 -22.26
C THR A 610 -28.70 30.56 -23.63
N VAL A 611 -27.64 29.74 -23.71
CA VAL A 611 -26.89 29.50 -24.95
C VAL A 611 -27.42 28.30 -25.74
N LEU A 612 -28.20 27.40 -25.11
CA LEU A 612 -28.66 26.17 -25.77
C LEU A 612 -29.63 26.44 -26.92
N ASP A 613 -30.45 27.49 -26.83
CA ASP A 613 -31.42 27.86 -27.86
C ASP A 613 -30.81 28.72 -28.99
N LYS A 614 -29.53 29.10 -28.88
CA LYS A 614 -28.86 29.97 -29.86
C LYS A 614 -28.47 29.24 -31.15
N ASP A 615 -28.17 27.95 -31.05
CA ASP A 615 -27.86 27.09 -32.19
C ASP A 615 -28.21 25.64 -31.82
N PRO A 616 -29.01 24.91 -32.63
CA PRO A 616 -29.43 23.54 -32.33
C PRO A 616 -28.26 22.53 -32.24
N ARG A 617 -27.07 22.88 -32.74
CA ARG A 617 -25.87 22.07 -32.58
C ARG A 617 -25.31 22.13 -31.18
N ILE A 618 -25.58 23.19 -30.40
CA ILE A 618 -25.12 23.32 -29.01
C ILE A 618 -25.87 22.30 -28.17
N VAL A 619 -25.13 21.33 -27.65
CA VAL A 619 -25.70 20.24 -26.86
C VAL A 619 -25.29 20.31 -25.40
N ILE A 620 -24.12 20.88 -25.09
CA ILE A 620 -23.56 20.95 -23.75
C ILE A 620 -23.23 22.41 -23.43
N CYS A 621 -23.62 22.85 -22.25
CA CYS A 621 -23.00 23.98 -21.57
C CYS A 621 -22.95 23.68 -20.07
N CYS A 622 -21.76 23.64 -19.49
CA CYS A 622 -21.56 23.28 -18.09
C CYS A 622 -20.36 23.99 -17.49
N VAL A 623 -20.23 23.91 -16.17
CA VAL A 623 -19.14 24.51 -15.41
C VAL A 623 -18.39 23.38 -14.72
N ALA A 624 -17.08 23.31 -14.95
CA ALA A 624 -16.20 22.35 -14.31
C ALA A 624 -15.17 23.09 -13.46
N ASP A 625 -14.90 22.62 -12.24
CA ASP A 625 -13.74 23.10 -11.48
C ASP A 625 -12.43 22.57 -12.09
N ARG A 626 -11.28 23.03 -11.57
CA ARG A 626 -9.93 22.66 -12.04
C ARG A 626 -9.59 21.16 -11.96
N ASN A 627 -10.40 20.34 -11.30
CA ASN A 627 -10.24 18.89 -11.25
C ASN A 627 -11.23 18.15 -12.16
N GLY A 628 -12.00 18.87 -12.96
CA GLY A 628 -13.00 18.31 -13.86
C GLY A 628 -14.30 17.97 -13.13
N TYR A 629 -14.50 18.41 -11.89
CA TYR A 629 -15.77 18.23 -11.20
C TYR A 629 -16.83 19.17 -11.79
N ILE A 630 -17.86 18.59 -12.38
CA ILE A 630 -19.01 19.32 -12.88
C ILE A 630 -20.09 19.27 -11.79
N GLY A 631 -20.10 20.23 -10.87
CA GLY A 631 -21.17 20.33 -9.86
C GLY A 631 -22.54 20.44 -10.52
N THR A 632 -22.64 21.31 -11.53
CA THR A 632 -23.90 21.61 -12.24
C THR A 632 -23.69 21.54 -13.75
N HIS A 633 -24.43 20.64 -14.41
CA HIS A 633 -24.49 20.51 -15.86
C HIS A 633 -25.79 21.17 -16.40
N ASN A 634 -25.91 21.45 -17.70
CA ASN A 634 -27.22 21.83 -18.26
C ASN A 634 -28.31 20.79 -17.96
N LYS A 635 -29.55 21.27 -17.76
CA LYS A 635 -30.68 20.52 -17.18
C LYS A 635 -30.93 19.17 -17.85
N LYS A 636 -30.77 19.11 -19.17
CA LYS A 636 -30.93 17.87 -19.95
C LYS A 636 -30.02 16.73 -19.47
N TYR A 637 -28.81 17.03 -18.99
CA TYR A 637 -27.86 16.05 -18.48
C TYR A 637 -27.67 16.13 -16.96
N SER A 638 -28.58 16.79 -16.26
CA SER A 638 -28.63 16.85 -14.79
C SER A 638 -29.80 16.03 -14.24
N GLN A 639 -30.17 14.94 -14.93
CA GLN A 639 -31.28 14.10 -14.51
C GLN A 639 -30.90 13.29 -13.27
N PRO A 640 -31.84 13.03 -12.34
CA PRO A 640 -31.61 12.09 -11.25
C PRO A 640 -31.17 10.72 -11.77
N GLN A 641 -30.21 10.10 -11.10
CA GLN A 641 -29.81 8.74 -11.47
C GLN A 641 -30.92 7.74 -11.22
N LYS A 642 -30.99 6.74 -12.10
CA LYS A 642 -31.88 5.59 -11.95
C LYS A 642 -31.08 4.40 -11.40
N PRO A 643 -31.55 3.75 -10.32
CA PRO A 643 -30.87 2.59 -9.75
C PRO A 643 -30.65 1.49 -10.79
N GLY A 644 -29.41 0.97 -10.88
CA GLY A 644 -29.05 -0.12 -11.79
C GLY A 644 -28.91 0.25 -13.28
N GLU A 645 -29.31 1.45 -13.72
CA GLU A 645 -29.24 1.86 -15.13
C GLU A 645 -27.94 2.61 -15.49
N THR A 646 -26.77 1.98 -15.28
CA THR A 646 -25.45 2.64 -15.47
C THR A 646 -25.27 3.29 -16.85
N VAL A 647 -25.75 2.65 -17.93
CA VAL A 647 -25.62 3.19 -19.31
C VAL A 647 -26.48 4.44 -19.48
N TRP A 648 -27.72 4.44 -18.97
CA TRP A 648 -28.59 5.61 -19.04
C TRP A 648 -28.04 6.76 -18.19
N ASN A 649 -27.59 6.45 -16.96
CA ASN A 649 -26.98 7.42 -16.04
C ASN A 649 -25.72 8.05 -16.66
N ALA A 650 -24.89 7.27 -17.35
CA ALA A 650 -23.68 7.77 -18.02
C ALA A 650 -23.99 8.87 -19.07
N GLY A 651 -25.09 8.72 -19.81
CA GLY A 651 -25.54 9.68 -20.81
C GLY A 651 -26.32 10.88 -20.26
N ASN A 652 -27.11 10.71 -19.20
CA ASN A 652 -28.14 11.67 -18.76
C ASN A 652 -27.96 12.26 -17.35
N SER A 653 -27.09 11.68 -16.52
CA SER A 653 -26.78 12.15 -15.16
C SER A 653 -25.29 12.48 -15.07
N ARG A 654 -24.92 13.63 -15.66
CA ARG A 654 -23.53 14.09 -15.81
C ARG A 654 -23.14 15.20 -14.84
N ASN A 655 -24.09 15.76 -14.10
CA ASN A 655 -23.80 16.64 -12.97
C ASN A 655 -23.25 15.85 -11.78
N ARG A 656 -22.60 16.56 -10.87
CA ARG A 656 -21.94 16.05 -9.66
C ARG A 656 -20.91 14.95 -9.96
N ARG A 657 -20.30 14.96 -11.14
CA ARG A 657 -19.32 13.94 -11.58
C ARG A 657 -17.98 14.58 -11.86
N ILE A 658 -16.94 13.80 -11.65
CA ILE A 658 -15.56 14.16 -11.99
C ILE A 658 -15.24 13.58 -13.37
N PHE A 659 -14.81 14.45 -14.28
CA PHE A 659 -14.33 14.10 -15.62
C PHE A 659 -12.82 14.32 -15.68
N ASP A 660 -12.08 13.34 -15.18
CA ASP A 660 -10.62 13.38 -15.10
C ASP A 660 -9.91 12.74 -16.32
N ASP A 661 -10.67 12.52 -17.40
CA ASP A 661 -10.13 12.18 -18.70
C ASP A 661 -9.39 13.39 -19.33
N ARG A 662 -8.65 13.14 -20.41
CA ARG A 662 -7.88 14.19 -21.09
C ARG A 662 -8.75 15.38 -21.50
N ALA A 663 -9.91 15.15 -22.11
CA ALA A 663 -10.75 16.24 -22.60
C ALA A 663 -11.25 17.08 -21.42
N GLY A 664 -11.74 16.41 -20.37
CA GLY A 664 -12.18 17.06 -19.14
C GLY A 664 -11.11 17.91 -18.45
N LEU A 665 -9.92 17.35 -18.19
CA LEU A 665 -8.87 18.06 -17.45
C LEU A 665 -8.23 19.19 -18.23
N VAL A 666 -8.05 19.04 -19.55
CA VAL A 666 -7.43 20.09 -20.37
C VAL A 666 -8.37 21.30 -20.47
N ALA A 667 -9.67 21.07 -20.62
CA ALA A 667 -10.68 22.11 -20.58
C ALA A 667 -10.72 22.80 -19.21
N ALA A 668 -10.86 22.01 -18.14
CA ALA A 668 -10.99 22.49 -16.76
C ALA A 668 -9.79 23.30 -16.25
N ARG A 669 -8.58 22.97 -16.70
CA ARG A 669 -7.32 23.60 -16.28
C ARG A 669 -6.79 24.64 -17.26
N ASN A 670 -7.55 24.94 -18.32
CA ASN A 670 -7.15 25.95 -19.28
C ASN A 670 -7.12 27.33 -18.62
N VAL A 671 -6.00 28.04 -18.80
CA VAL A 671 -5.83 29.43 -18.35
C VAL A 671 -5.70 30.42 -19.51
N GLN A 672 -5.71 29.94 -20.75
CA GLN A 672 -5.75 30.78 -21.94
C GLN A 672 -7.13 31.41 -22.12
N PRO A 673 -7.27 32.54 -22.83
CA PRO A 673 -8.56 33.24 -23.00
C PRO A 673 -9.70 32.35 -23.53
N TYR A 674 -9.35 31.31 -24.30
CA TYR A 674 -10.24 30.22 -24.68
C TYR A 674 -9.42 28.98 -25.06
N PHE A 675 -10.09 27.83 -25.12
CA PHE A 675 -9.55 26.58 -25.66
C PHE A 675 -10.58 25.89 -26.54
N VAL A 676 -10.14 25.18 -27.59
CA VAL A 676 -11.01 24.46 -28.52
C VAL A 676 -10.46 23.06 -28.75
N GLN A 677 -11.30 22.04 -28.62
CA GLN A 677 -10.92 20.66 -28.95
C GLN A 677 -12.08 19.87 -29.55
N THR A 678 -11.75 18.80 -30.27
CA THR A 678 -12.72 17.79 -30.71
C THR A 678 -12.41 16.48 -30.00
N TYR A 679 -13.42 15.88 -29.37
CA TYR A 679 -13.22 14.70 -28.55
C TYR A 679 -14.40 13.72 -28.67
N PRO A 680 -14.15 12.42 -28.51
CA PRO A 680 -15.22 11.43 -28.40
C PRO A 680 -15.82 11.47 -26.99
N ARG A 681 -17.08 11.91 -26.87
CA ARG A 681 -17.83 11.84 -25.62
C ARG A 681 -18.36 10.43 -25.40
N ASP A 682 -17.99 9.84 -24.27
CA ASP A 682 -18.56 8.57 -23.80
C ASP A 682 -20.05 8.73 -23.41
N MET A 683 -20.91 7.91 -24.00
CA MET A 683 -22.35 7.84 -23.74
C MET A 683 -22.74 6.63 -22.88
N GLY A 684 -21.78 5.78 -22.48
CA GLY A 684 -22.00 4.50 -21.80
C GLY A 684 -22.11 3.33 -22.77
N GLY A 685 -21.76 2.13 -22.30
CA GLY A 685 -21.89 0.88 -23.07
C GLY A 685 -20.98 0.80 -24.30
N GLY A 686 -19.86 1.53 -24.32
CA GLY A 686 -18.94 1.58 -25.46
C GLY A 686 -19.38 2.50 -26.61
N ASN A 687 -20.46 3.26 -26.43
CA ASN A 687 -20.95 4.21 -27.43
C ASN A 687 -20.30 5.59 -27.24
N PHE A 688 -19.81 6.17 -28.34
CA PHE A 688 -19.20 7.50 -28.34
C PHE A 688 -19.89 8.43 -29.33
N VAL A 689 -19.98 9.71 -28.96
CA VAL A 689 -20.44 10.79 -29.84
C VAL A 689 -19.32 11.80 -29.97
N VAL A 690 -18.89 12.10 -31.19
CA VAL A 690 -17.89 13.15 -31.41
C VAL A 690 -18.52 14.50 -31.14
N LEU A 691 -17.87 15.30 -30.29
CA LEU A 691 -18.25 16.67 -30.02
C LEU A 691 -17.07 17.60 -30.28
N LYS A 692 -17.38 18.83 -30.65
CA LYS A 692 -16.41 19.93 -30.67
C LYS A 692 -16.75 20.87 -29.52
N GLU A 693 -15.79 21.12 -28.64
CA GLU A 693 -15.97 21.98 -27.47
C GLU A 693 -15.12 23.24 -27.51
N PHE A 694 -15.62 24.21 -26.77
CA PHE A 694 -15.14 25.57 -26.60
C PHE A 694 -15.16 25.86 -25.11
N ASP A 695 -14.01 26.25 -24.56
CA ASP A 695 -13.86 26.43 -23.13
C ASP A 695 -13.37 27.84 -22.82
N SER A 696 -13.89 28.43 -21.75
CA SER A 696 -13.43 29.73 -21.23
C SER A 696 -13.07 29.59 -19.75
N PRO A 697 -11.90 30.10 -19.32
CA PRO A 697 -11.48 30.00 -17.93
C PRO A 697 -12.39 30.79 -17.00
N ILE A 698 -12.57 30.28 -15.79
CA ILE A 698 -13.19 30.95 -14.65
C ILE A 698 -12.05 31.30 -13.68
N ALA A 699 -11.81 32.60 -13.51
CA ALA A 699 -10.92 33.12 -12.50
C ALA A 699 -11.72 33.98 -11.52
N ILE A 700 -11.57 33.70 -10.23
CA ILE A 700 -12.30 34.36 -9.15
C ILE A 700 -11.24 35.03 -8.27
N ARG A 701 -11.30 36.35 -8.07
CA ARG A 701 -10.26 37.11 -7.36
C ARG A 701 -8.83 36.85 -7.88
N GLY A 702 -8.69 36.66 -9.19
CA GLY A 702 -7.40 36.35 -9.84
C GLY A 702 -6.90 34.91 -9.66
N LYS A 703 -7.63 34.03 -8.96
CA LYS A 703 -7.30 32.61 -8.81
C LYS A 703 -8.12 31.77 -9.78
N HIS A 704 -7.46 30.88 -10.51
CA HIS A 704 -8.13 29.96 -11.44
C HIS A 704 -8.95 28.92 -10.67
N TRP A 705 -10.26 28.93 -10.90
CA TRP A 705 -11.21 28.02 -10.26
C TRP A 705 -11.53 26.80 -11.15
N GLY A 706 -11.67 27.04 -12.46
CA GLY A 706 -12.06 26.02 -13.43
C GLY A 706 -12.40 26.64 -14.78
N ALA A 707 -13.33 26.04 -15.52
CA ALA A 707 -13.76 26.54 -16.83
C ALA A 707 -15.26 26.34 -17.09
N VAL A 708 -15.84 27.24 -17.91
CA VAL A 708 -17.09 26.97 -18.61
C VAL A 708 -16.76 26.17 -19.86
N ARG A 709 -17.54 25.11 -20.11
CA ARG A 709 -17.39 24.23 -21.26
C ARG A 709 -18.67 24.26 -22.09
N LEU A 710 -18.55 24.59 -23.37
CA LEU A 710 -19.65 24.57 -24.34
C LEU A 710 -19.29 23.59 -25.46
N ALA A 711 -20.17 22.64 -25.78
CA ALA A 711 -19.91 21.70 -26.86
C ALA A 711 -21.04 21.63 -27.88
N ILE A 712 -20.63 21.55 -29.15
CA ILE A 712 -21.50 21.38 -30.31
C ILE A 712 -21.34 19.98 -30.91
N LYS A 713 -22.40 19.50 -31.55
CA LYS A 713 -22.29 18.40 -32.51
C LYS A 713 -21.76 18.95 -33.84
N PRO A 714 -20.61 18.45 -34.34
CA PRO A 714 -19.99 18.91 -35.58
C PRO A 714 -20.88 18.68 -36.79
#